data_AF-A0A7X8LE71-F1
#
_entry.id   AF-A0A7X8LE71-F1
#
_cell.length_a   1.000
_cell.length_b   1.000
_cell.length_c   1.000
_cell.angle_alpha   90.00
_cell.angle_beta   90.00
_cell.angle_gamma   90.00
#
_symmetry.space_group_name_H-M   'P 1'
#
loop_
_entity.id
_entity.type
_entity.pdbx_description
1 polymer ?
#
loop_
_entity_poly.entity_id
_entity_poly.type
_entity_poly.pdbx_seq_one_letter_code
_entity_poly.pdbx_strand_id
1 'polypeptide(L)'
;MKELKLIEKIKNRHNIVSIIFLVLVALLISKLSILTIAEGDYYRDISDNKRLKEVYTTAPRGEIRDRYGRLLAGNKPSFTVQILKDEINTLTQDKKNDGILRLVRFLEEDGVSYEDEYPLTLNVFKYKNESDYFTYDLEPMNSVLEIIINNNLLPEILGMYYIHDDYEEHYQFVAINKAINALKNKNIDVPIDAFIDQSGLVLEFNTTVNIENWKNQNDIPLEYSPMQAILKLIDNDKTIVRKIIDHPVSRLMVFNLINSKGLAGNLTIDEYSLTYYEDYLSQKRSLMKHYNGITMETSAKEDFVNIFIKTSLNSFLDKIIAIEESSEPIIPGNVLIQLLERKGVEVDIEIETTENYDRIIYKYTGVEDIGDKSPKDVLINLANEHDILSEFITMANIKGHAQVQLLSDGVNPRISIADDFEYVSIRNLKNWYSANLIKEDKSEEEAFQKIRDNYKIDSNLSKYEVRSMLVVYDQISKQGHLAYQPINLAYGIKESTVAKIEEGLIDIPGVDVSIEPVRYYPEGTTAAHILGYLGKISQASEIKKYIEEAGYSPSAIIGKTGIEESYEDVLSGESGVRRVEVDSIGNTTKVLGEIEPIPGDNVYLSIDLEVQKVAESSLQQTLEKLQVGGTYESKWGDYQFGINRSKGKPYDNATSGAVVAVDVKTGQVIAMASYPSYNPNLFSTGISTTDWQSLFPEDELNPLAPRPLYNIATQTAIQPGSTFKMVTALAALDKGLHPQTRIRDMGYVSVGTDTFRCLIWTNSGRTHGYENVAEALRDSCNYFFYTLAIGYNQRTGEQIGVKLEIEDIVNLSKQLGLNDKSGIEINVPSEFSGGVPDPQQKTITTKYLLRQFLIGNVEKYLKEEVSFDEETKSSTIDEIVSWSEYEEPITRNEVRRRLDKLGIDPDKKMPGERNSLTDKIKYTYLNQVGWNLSDTLNVTIGQGLNSYTPIQMANFISTLSNGGYRHELSLIESIKNYNNTVSKYEHEPTPERIFLNNYENLEHVKKGMEMVSKEGTARRIFNNFPVTVGSKTGTAQRSGVNPSTGEKFDDFAWFVAFAPYEDPEIAVATVIFQGGSGGYAGPLSRDIIAQYLGLNNVESNNILPHESILID
;
A
#
# COMPACT_ATOMS: atom_id res chain seq x y z
N MET A 1 44.38 -21.55 -78.69
CA MET A 1 44.29 -22.93 -78.14
C MET A 1 44.95 -23.09 -76.75
N LYS A 2 44.78 -22.14 -75.81
CA LYS A 2 45.19 -22.33 -74.39
C LYS A 2 44.06 -22.09 -73.39
N GLU A 3 42.98 -21.40 -73.77
CA GLU A 3 41.84 -21.13 -72.88
C GLU A 3 40.86 -22.31 -72.69
N LEU A 4 40.73 -23.21 -73.69
CA LEU A 4 39.79 -24.34 -73.61
C LEU A 4 40.18 -25.46 -72.64
N LYS A 5 41.45 -25.54 -72.20
CA LYS A 5 41.93 -26.60 -71.29
C LYS A 5 41.59 -26.35 -69.81
N LEU A 6 41.23 -25.12 -69.44
CA LEU A 6 40.85 -24.80 -68.06
C LEU A 6 39.40 -25.23 -67.79
N ILE A 7 38.50 -25.00 -68.75
CA ILE A 7 37.06 -25.29 -68.65
C ILE A 7 36.80 -26.81 -68.63
N GLU A 8 37.57 -27.62 -69.35
CA GLU A 8 37.44 -29.10 -69.28
C GLU A 8 37.91 -29.68 -67.94
N LYS A 9 38.92 -29.08 -67.31
CA LYS A 9 39.37 -29.50 -65.97
C LYS A 9 38.34 -29.16 -64.88
N ILE A 10 37.52 -28.13 -65.08
CA ILE A 10 36.45 -27.74 -64.14
C ILE A 10 35.26 -28.70 -64.20
N LYS A 11 35.07 -29.50 -65.27
CA LYS A 11 34.00 -30.52 -65.32
C LYS A 11 34.27 -31.77 -64.49
N ASN A 12 35.50 -31.95 -63.97
CA ASN A 12 35.81 -33.07 -63.10
C ASN A 12 35.25 -32.80 -61.69
N ARG A 13 34.36 -33.68 -61.21
CA ARG A 13 33.73 -33.61 -59.88
C ARG A 13 34.73 -33.33 -58.75
N HIS A 14 35.94 -33.88 -58.81
CA HIS A 14 36.97 -33.67 -57.78
C HIS A 14 37.51 -32.23 -57.77
N ASN A 15 37.62 -31.59 -58.93
CA ASN A 15 38.08 -30.21 -59.03
C ASN A 15 36.99 -29.22 -58.63
N ILE A 16 35.72 -29.51 -58.94
CA ILE A 16 34.58 -28.70 -58.47
C ILE A 16 34.54 -28.71 -56.94
N VAL A 17 34.61 -29.89 -56.31
CA VAL A 17 34.64 -30.02 -54.85
C VAL A 17 35.85 -29.31 -54.25
N SER A 18 37.03 -29.43 -54.86
CA SER A 18 38.24 -28.76 -54.38
C SER A 18 38.15 -27.23 -54.48
N ILE A 19 37.52 -26.70 -55.54
CA ILE A 19 37.29 -25.26 -55.70
C ILE A 19 36.27 -24.76 -54.68
N ILE A 20 35.16 -25.49 -54.47
CA ILE A 20 34.18 -25.15 -53.44
C ILE A 20 34.84 -25.15 -52.05
N PHE A 21 35.67 -26.16 -51.76
CA PHE A 21 36.42 -26.24 -50.51
C PHE A 21 37.40 -25.07 -50.35
N LEU A 22 38.15 -24.72 -51.40
CA LEU A 22 39.04 -23.56 -51.38
C LEU A 22 38.30 -22.23 -51.19
N VAL A 23 37.12 -22.08 -51.79
CA VAL A 23 36.26 -20.90 -51.60
C VAL A 23 35.72 -20.85 -50.17
N LEU A 24 35.30 -21.98 -49.60
CA LEU A 24 34.88 -22.06 -48.20
C LEU A 24 36.02 -21.73 -47.24
N VAL A 25 37.22 -22.26 -47.48
CA VAL A 25 38.41 -21.94 -46.68
C VAL A 25 38.78 -20.46 -46.83
N ALA A 26 38.71 -19.89 -48.03
CA ALA A 26 38.96 -18.46 -48.25
C ALA A 26 37.91 -17.58 -47.56
N LEU A 27 36.64 -17.98 -47.56
CA LEU A 27 35.56 -17.31 -46.81
C LEU A 27 35.80 -17.37 -45.30
N LEU A 28 36.23 -18.53 -44.78
CA LEU A 28 36.58 -18.69 -43.36
C LEU A 28 37.80 -17.84 -42.98
N ILE A 29 38.85 -17.81 -43.81
CA ILE A 29 40.04 -16.96 -43.58
C ILE A 29 39.67 -15.48 -43.63
N SER A 30 38.81 -15.09 -44.58
CA SER A 30 38.29 -13.73 -44.69
C SER A 30 37.48 -13.36 -43.45
N LYS A 31 36.55 -14.23 -43.01
CA LYS A 31 35.77 -13.99 -41.80
C LYS A 31 36.64 -13.94 -40.55
N LEU A 32 37.64 -14.82 -40.45
CA LEU A 32 38.60 -14.80 -39.35
C LEU A 32 39.42 -13.50 -39.33
N SER A 33 39.85 -13.01 -40.49
CA SER A 33 40.57 -11.74 -40.62
C SER A 33 39.67 -10.55 -40.27
N ILE A 34 38.39 -10.58 -40.65
CA ILE A 34 37.41 -9.56 -40.23
C ILE A 34 37.29 -9.57 -38.70
N LEU A 35 37.08 -10.75 -38.09
CA LEU A 35 36.91 -10.86 -36.64
C LEU A 35 38.18 -10.51 -35.85
N THR A 36 39.37 -10.84 -36.35
CA THR A 36 40.63 -10.69 -35.59
C THR A 36 41.38 -9.40 -35.87
N ILE A 37 41.24 -8.82 -37.07
CA ILE A 37 41.99 -7.62 -37.49
C ILE A 37 41.05 -6.42 -37.63
N ALA A 38 39.91 -6.56 -38.32
CA ALA A 38 39.01 -5.43 -38.55
C ALA A 38 38.15 -5.11 -37.31
N GLU A 39 37.64 -6.14 -36.63
CA GLU A 39 36.85 -6.06 -35.41
C GLU A 39 37.68 -6.46 -34.16
N GLY A 40 39.00 -6.66 -34.33
CA GLY A 40 39.88 -7.16 -33.27
C GLY A 40 39.90 -6.26 -32.04
N ASP A 41 40.03 -4.95 -32.24
CA ASP A 41 40.00 -3.97 -31.14
C ASP A 41 38.62 -3.92 -30.46
N TYR A 42 37.53 -4.08 -31.22
CA TYR A 42 36.17 -4.15 -30.69
C TYR A 42 35.95 -5.40 -29.82
N TYR A 43 36.36 -6.59 -30.28
CA TYR A 43 36.26 -7.82 -29.48
C TYR A 43 37.24 -7.87 -28.31
N ARG A 44 38.39 -7.20 -28.44
CA ARG A 44 39.36 -7.04 -27.35
C ARG A 44 38.81 -6.12 -26.27
N ASP A 45 38.21 -4.99 -26.64
CA ASP A 45 37.51 -4.09 -25.70
C ASP A 45 36.33 -4.80 -25.01
N ILE A 46 35.52 -5.58 -25.74
CA ILE A 46 34.49 -6.44 -25.14
C ILE A 46 35.09 -7.49 -24.19
N SER A 47 36.25 -8.07 -24.53
CA SER A 47 36.93 -9.04 -23.67
C SER A 47 37.51 -8.39 -22.42
N ASP A 48 38.08 -7.19 -22.54
CA ASP A 48 38.66 -6.44 -21.44
C ASP A 48 37.56 -5.90 -20.51
N ASN A 49 36.45 -5.39 -21.04
CA ASN A 49 35.23 -5.05 -20.28
C ASN A 49 34.53 -6.27 -19.66
N LYS A 50 34.74 -7.47 -20.21
CA LYS A 50 34.30 -8.73 -19.58
C LYS A 50 35.22 -9.17 -18.44
N ARG A 51 36.51 -8.85 -18.51
CA ARG A 51 37.52 -9.23 -17.53
C ARG A 51 37.63 -8.24 -16.38
N LEU A 52 37.34 -6.96 -16.59
CA LEU A 52 37.30 -5.96 -15.54
C LEU A 52 35.88 -5.87 -14.98
N LYS A 53 35.75 -5.93 -13.64
CA LYS A 53 34.49 -5.78 -12.92
C LYS A 53 34.65 -4.79 -11.78
N GLU A 54 33.54 -4.15 -11.44
CA GLU A 54 33.43 -3.21 -10.34
C GLU A 54 32.61 -3.88 -9.23
N VAL A 55 33.18 -3.94 -8.03
CA VAL A 55 32.51 -4.39 -6.81
C VAL A 55 32.18 -3.14 -6.01
N TYR A 56 30.91 -2.97 -5.69
CA TYR A 56 30.42 -1.80 -4.97
C TYR A 56 30.50 -2.03 -3.47
N THR A 57 30.99 -1.03 -2.74
CA THR A 57 30.93 -0.95 -1.29
C THR A 57 29.86 0.06 -0.89
N THR A 58 28.92 -0.35 -0.05
CA THR A 58 27.77 0.46 0.36
C THR A 58 28.24 1.72 1.08
N ALA A 59 27.76 2.89 0.64
CA ALA A 59 28.00 4.14 1.35
C ALA A 59 27.00 4.31 2.52
N PRO A 60 27.42 4.92 3.65
CA PRO A 60 26.48 5.38 4.66
C PRO A 60 25.50 6.38 4.07
N ARG A 61 24.19 6.14 4.25
CA ARG A 61 23.17 7.06 3.76
C ARG A 61 23.18 8.36 4.55
N GLY A 62 22.79 9.46 3.94
CA GLY A 62 22.58 10.73 4.63
C GLY A 62 21.55 10.62 5.76
N GLU A 63 21.75 11.35 6.84
CA GLU A 63 20.84 11.35 7.98
C GLU A 63 19.56 12.14 7.66
N ILE A 64 18.42 11.66 8.16
CA ILE A 64 17.18 12.43 8.20
C ILE A 64 16.99 12.93 9.63
N ARG A 65 16.86 14.25 9.78
CA ARG A 65 16.72 14.91 11.07
C ARG A 65 15.44 15.73 11.10
N ASP A 66 14.91 15.94 12.30
CA ASP A 66 13.78 16.83 12.51
C ASP A 66 14.23 18.31 12.48
N ARG A 67 13.28 19.24 12.65
CA ARG A 67 13.57 20.68 12.54
C ARG A 67 14.55 21.23 13.59
N TYR A 68 14.76 20.51 14.69
CA TYR A 68 15.72 20.86 15.74
C TYR A 68 17.00 20.02 15.68
N GLY A 69 17.16 19.20 14.64
CA GLY A 69 18.33 18.35 14.44
C GLY A 69 18.29 17.02 15.18
N ARG A 70 17.16 16.61 15.78
CA ARG A 70 17.01 15.28 16.38
C ARG A 70 16.98 14.21 15.28
N LEU A 71 17.60 13.07 15.51
CA LEU A 71 17.73 12.01 14.52
C LEU A 71 16.40 11.28 14.31
N LEU A 72 15.91 11.22 13.06
CA LEU A 72 14.73 10.45 12.65
C LEU A 72 15.11 9.18 11.88
N ALA A 73 16.15 9.27 11.05
CA ALA A 73 16.78 8.14 10.38
C ALA A 73 18.30 8.36 10.25
N GLY A 74 19.09 7.35 10.56
CA GLY A 74 20.54 7.37 10.48
C GLY A 74 21.09 6.03 10.06
N ASN A 75 22.34 5.73 10.42
CA ASN A 75 22.96 4.43 10.15
C ASN A 75 23.57 3.86 11.43
N LYS A 76 23.53 2.53 11.57
CA LYS A 76 24.26 1.79 12.61
C LYS A 76 25.24 0.81 11.94
N PRO A 77 26.47 0.65 12.48
CA PRO A 77 27.34 -0.44 12.05
C PRO A 77 26.70 -1.78 12.42
N SER A 78 26.70 -2.72 11.48
CA SER A 78 26.12 -4.04 11.65
C SER A 78 27.11 -5.10 11.18
N PHE A 79 27.41 -6.08 12.03
CA PHE A 79 28.14 -7.26 11.61
C PHE A 79 27.27 -8.06 10.64
N THR A 80 27.79 -8.27 9.44
CA THR A 80 27.10 -8.91 8.33
C THR A 80 27.91 -10.12 7.87
N VAL A 81 27.28 -11.29 7.85
CA VAL A 81 27.89 -12.49 7.27
C VAL A 81 27.80 -12.40 5.76
N GLN A 82 28.95 -12.47 5.08
CA GLN A 82 29.06 -12.46 3.64
C GLN A 82 29.55 -13.80 3.10
N ILE A 83 29.00 -14.20 1.96
CA ILE A 83 29.49 -15.34 1.19
C ILE A 83 30.05 -14.85 -0.15
N LEU A 84 31.32 -15.17 -0.41
CA LEU A 84 32.00 -14.92 -1.67
C LEU A 84 31.96 -16.20 -2.52
N LYS A 85 31.16 -16.15 -3.59
CA LYS A 85 30.92 -17.31 -4.46
C LYS A 85 32.18 -17.80 -5.15
N ASP A 86 33.05 -16.88 -5.55
CA ASP A 86 34.28 -17.19 -6.25
C ASP A 86 35.29 -17.94 -5.37
N GLU A 87 35.40 -17.56 -4.11
CA GLU A 87 36.25 -18.25 -3.13
C GLU A 87 35.66 -19.59 -2.68
N ILE A 88 34.37 -19.62 -2.33
CA ILE A 88 33.75 -20.84 -1.79
C ILE A 88 33.68 -21.97 -2.83
N ASN A 89 33.64 -21.64 -4.13
CA ASN A 89 33.65 -22.62 -5.22
C ASN A 89 35.03 -23.19 -5.53
N THR A 90 36.11 -22.65 -4.94
CA THR A 90 37.44 -23.27 -5.01
C THR A 90 37.55 -24.52 -4.14
N LEU A 91 36.65 -24.68 -3.17
CA LEU A 91 36.65 -25.78 -2.22
C LEU A 91 36.11 -27.08 -2.84
N THR A 92 36.55 -28.22 -2.30
CA THR A 92 35.92 -29.50 -2.61
C THR A 92 34.50 -29.52 -2.04
N GLN A 93 33.60 -30.29 -2.66
CA GLN A 93 32.21 -30.39 -2.21
C GLN A 93 32.11 -30.76 -0.72
N ASP A 94 32.97 -31.65 -0.23
CA ASP A 94 32.99 -32.08 1.18
C ASP A 94 33.37 -30.93 2.12
N LYS A 95 34.41 -30.14 1.77
CA LYS A 95 34.81 -28.96 2.55
C LYS A 95 33.76 -27.86 2.51
N LYS A 96 33.13 -27.66 1.35
CA LYS A 96 32.04 -26.70 1.19
C LYS A 96 30.83 -27.08 2.06
N ASN A 97 30.45 -28.36 2.07
CA ASN A 97 29.39 -28.88 2.93
C ASN A 97 29.72 -28.69 4.42
N ASP A 98 30.93 -29.00 4.86
CA ASP A 98 31.38 -28.80 6.25
C ASP A 98 31.34 -27.32 6.65
N GLY A 99 31.88 -26.42 5.81
CA GLY A 99 31.86 -24.98 6.07
C GLY A 99 30.44 -24.41 6.16
N ILE A 100 29.57 -24.73 5.20
CA ILE A 100 28.17 -24.27 5.22
C ILE A 100 27.41 -24.86 6.43
N LEU A 101 27.64 -26.13 6.77
CA LEU A 101 27.01 -26.77 7.92
C LEU A 101 27.37 -26.06 9.24
N ARG A 102 28.66 -25.79 9.46
CA ARG A 102 29.14 -25.06 10.65
C ARG A 102 28.56 -23.65 10.70
N LEU A 103 28.56 -22.93 9.58
CA LEU A 103 27.97 -21.59 9.48
C LEU A 103 26.50 -21.60 9.88
N VAL A 104 25.71 -22.49 9.26
CA VAL A 104 24.28 -22.64 9.55
C VAL A 104 24.04 -22.97 11.02
N ARG A 105 24.82 -23.89 11.61
CA ARG A 105 24.70 -24.24 13.03
C ARG A 105 24.93 -23.02 13.94
N PHE A 106 25.95 -22.21 13.67
CA PHE A 106 26.20 -20.99 14.44
C PHE A 106 25.06 -19.97 14.32
N LEU A 107 24.48 -19.80 13.14
CA LEU A 107 23.37 -18.89 12.91
C LEU A 107 22.06 -19.37 13.57
N GLU A 108 21.76 -20.67 13.47
CA GLU A 108 20.55 -21.27 14.05
C GLU A 108 20.59 -21.29 15.58
N GLU A 109 21.76 -21.59 16.16
CA GLU A 109 21.99 -21.55 17.60
C GLU A 109 21.68 -20.16 18.18
N ASP A 110 22.18 -19.11 17.52
CA ASP A 110 21.96 -17.73 17.94
C ASP A 110 20.54 -17.23 17.58
N GLY A 111 19.77 -18.02 16.84
CA GLY A 111 18.41 -17.71 16.40
C GLY A 111 18.35 -16.63 15.32
N VAL A 112 19.46 -16.36 14.64
CA VAL A 112 19.56 -15.33 13.59
C VAL A 112 18.59 -15.65 12.46
N SER A 113 17.92 -14.63 11.95
CA SER A 113 17.11 -14.76 10.73
C SER A 113 17.94 -14.32 9.54
N TYR A 114 18.00 -15.17 8.52
CA TYR A 114 18.61 -14.88 7.24
C TYR A 114 17.57 -15.01 6.12
N GLU A 115 17.89 -14.49 4.94
CA GLU A 115 16.97 -14.44 3.82
C GLU A 115 16.63 -15.85 3.31
N ASP A 116 15.39 -16.27 3.54
CA ASP A 116 14.87 -17.58 3.20
C ASP A 116 13.75 -17.47 2.15
N GLU A 117 14.18 -17.49 0.89
CA GLU A 117 13.29 -17.62 -0.27
C GLU A 117 13.27 -19.06 -0.81
N TYR A 118 13.83 -20.02 -0.07
CA TYR A 118 13.95 -21.37 -0.58
C TYR A 118 12.57 -22.03 -0.60
N PRO A 119 12.11 -22.56 -1.74
CA PRO A 119 10.71 -22.94 -1.90
C PRO A 119 10.33 -24.18 -1.09
N LEU A 120 11.28 -25.00 -0.69
CA LEU A 120 11.00 -26.19 0.11
C LEU A 120 11.02 -25.84 1.60
N THR A 121 9.85 -25.95 2.21
CA THR A 121 9.61 -25.65 3.62
C THR A 121 9.20 -26.92 4.36
N LEU A 122 9.46 -26.95 5.66
CA LEU A 122 9.21 -28.12 6.50
C LEU A 122 8.17 -27.81 7.57
N ASN A 123 7.32 -28.77 7.89
CA ASN A 123 6.36 -28.69 8.99
C ASN A 123 5.31 -27.56 8.84
N VAL A 124 4.62 -27.47 7.70
CA VAL A 124 3.63 -26.41 7.40
C VAL A 124 2.26 -26.74 8.02
N PHE A 125 1.65 -25.77 8.70
CA PHE A 125 0.27 -25.91 9.21
C PHE A 125 -0.75 -25.93 8.08
N LYS A 126 -1.69 -26.87 8.12
CA LYS A 126 -2.81 -26.97 7.18
C LYS A 126 -4.12 -27.29 7.88
N TYR A 127 -5.24 -27.04 7.20
CA TYR A 127 -6.50 -27.67 7.56
C TYR A 127 -6.64 -29.05 6.93
N LYS A 128 -7.34 -29.95 7.64
CA LYS A 128 -7.63 -31.32 7.18
C LYS A 128 -8.51 -31.36 5.91
N ASN A 129 -9.45 -30.42 5.76
CA ASN A 129 -10.38 -30.39 4.63
C ASN A 129 -10.32 -29.06 3.87
N GLU A 130 -10.52 -29.10 2.55
CA GLU A 130 -10.51 -27.90 1.70
C GLU A 130 -11.65 -26.92 2.05
N SER A 131 -12.81 -27.44 2.47
CA SER A 131 -13.96 -26.63 2.92
C SER A 131 -13.63 -25.75 4.13
N ASP A 132 -12.64 -26.15 4.94
CA ASP A 132 -12.29 -25.44 6.16
C ASP A 132 -11.64 -24.08 5.83
N TYR A 133 -10.90 -23.96 4.73
CA TYR A 133 -10.34 -22.67 4.25
C TYR A 133 -11.40 -21.64 3.82
N PHE A 134 -12.65 -22.10 3.61
CA PHE A 134 -13.80 -21.26 3.31
C PHE A 134 -14.77 -21.12 4.48
N THR A 135 -14.66 -21.99 5.49
CA THR A 135 -15.51 -21.98 6.69
C THR A 135 -14.88 -21.16 7.81
N TYR A 136 -13.57 -21.27 7.98
CA TYR A 136 -12.82 -20.43 8.90
C TYR A 136 -12.37 -19.16 8.19
N ASP A 137 -12.51 -18.03 8.88
CA ASP A 137 -12.11 -16.72 8.36
C ASP A 137 -10.58 -16.51 8.39
N LEU A 138 -9.82 -17.46 8.93
CA LEU A 138 -8.36 -17.36 9.13
C LEU A 138 -7.61 -18.46 8.38
N GLU A 139 -6.39 -18.16 7.94
CA GLU A 139 -5.44 -19.16 7.46
C GLU A 139 -4.91 -20.03 8.62
N PRO A 140 -4.40 -21.25 8.36
CA PRO A 140 -3.94 -22.18 9.40
C PRO A 140 -2.93 -21.58 10.38
N MET A 141 -1.94 -20.83 9.88
CA MET A 141 -0.95 -20.16 10.71
C MET A 141 -1.59 -19.13 11.66
N ASN A 142 -2.55 -18.35 11.16
CA ASN A 142 -3.25 -17.35 11.96
C ASN A 142 -4.16 -18.00 13.02
N SER A 143 -4.76 -19.14 12.69
CA SER A 143 -5.50 -19.93 13.68
C SER A 143 -4.60 -20.44 14.80
N VAL A 144 -3.38 -20.88 14.48
CA VAL A 144 -2.40 -21.26 15.51
C VAL A 144 -2.01 -20.06 16.38
N LEU A 145 -1.78 -18.89 15.79
CA LEU A 145 -1.51 -17.65 16.56
C LEU A 145 -2.64 -17.32 17.54
N GLU A 146 -3.88 -17.37 17.08
CA GLU A 146 -5.05 -17.16 17.94
C GLU A 146 -5.15 -18.19 19.05
N ILE A 147 -4.87 -19.47 18.77
CA ILE A 147 -4.84 -20.53 19.79
C ILE A 147 -3.77 -20.21 20.86
N ILE A 148 -2.58 -19.78 20.44
CA ILE A 148 -1.48 -19.43 21.35
C ILE A 148 -1.87 -18.29 22.27
N ILE A 149 -2.38 -17.19 21.71
CA ILE A 149 -2.72 -15.98 22.46
C ILE A 149 -3.91 -16.25 23.39
N ASN A 150 -5.00 -16.80 22.87
CA ASN A 150 -6.24 -17.00 23.63
C ASN A 150 -6.09 -18.02 24.77
N ASN A 151 -5.08 -18.90 24.71
CA ASN A 151 -4.80 -19.91 25.73
C ASN A 151 -3.52 -19.62 26.54
N ASN A 152 -2.90 -18.44 26.38
CA ASN A 152 -1.67 -18.03 27.08
C ASN A 152 -0.52 -19.06 26.96
N LEU A 153 -0.30 -19.63 25.78
CA LEU A 153 0.70 -20.69 25.57
C LEU A 153 2.12 -20.16 25.31
N LEU A 154 2.27 -18.84 25.11
CA LEU A 154 3.56 -18.22 24.80
C LEU A 154 4.69 -18.55 25.80
N PRO A 155 4.48 -18.57 27.14
CA PRO A 155 5.53 -18.94 28.08
C PRO A 155 6.06 -20.37 27.88
N GLU A 156 5.15 -21.32 27.59
CA GLU A 156 5.53 -22.71 27.31
C GLU A 156 6.32 -22.80 26.00
N ILE A 157 5.91 -22.03 24.98
CA ILE A 157 6.56 -22.01 23.67
C ILE A 157 7.96 -21.40 23.73
N LEU A 158 8.15 -20.30 24.46
CA LEU A 158 9.47 -19.68 24.64
C LEU A 158 10.44 -20.62 25.36
N GLY A 159 9.94 -21.50 26.24
CA GLY A 159 10.74 -22.51 26.91
C GLY A 159 11.12 -23.72 26.06
N MET A 160 10.61 -23.83 24.82
CA MET A 160 10.89 -24.97 23.95
C MET A 160 12.25 -24.87 23.28
N TYR A 161 12.90 -26.02 23.17
CA TYR A 161 14.13 -26.19 22.42
C TYR A 161 14.15 -27.57 21.77
N TYR A 162 14.99 -27.71 20.75
CA TYR A 162 15.24 -28.96 20.03
C TYR A 162 16.74 -29.22 20.00
N ILE A 163 17.13 -30.46 20.29
CA ILE A 163 18.47 -30.98 20.15
C ILE A 163 18.35 -32.23 19.29
N HIS A 164 19.27 -32.41 18.34
CA HIS A 164 19.26 -33.61 17.52
C HIS A 164 19.85 -34.82 18.27
N ASP A 165 19.11 -35.93 18.29
CA ASP A 165 19.42 -37.12 19.13
C ASP A 165 20.79 -37.74 18.82
N ASP A 166 21.26 -37.66 17.57
CA ASP A 166 22.51 -38.29 17.13
C ASP A 166 23.78 -37.46 17.44
N TYR A 167 23.64 -36.19 17.85
CA TYR A 167 24.75 -35.33 18.25
C TYR A 167 24.30 -34.17 19.17
N GLU A 168 24.58 -34.30 20.48
CA GLU A 168 24.20 -33.30 21.51
C GLU A 168 24.89 -31.94 21.34
N GLU A 169 26.10 -31.89 20.78
CA GLU A 169 26.95 -30.68 20.81
C GLU A 169 26.79 -29.73 19.59
N HIS A 170 26.01 -30.08 18.56
CA HIS A 170 26.18 -29.43 17.24
C HIS A 170 24.94 -28.77 16.61
N TYR A 171 23.73 -29.30 16.75
CA TYR A 171 22.53 -28.66 16.21
C TYR A 171 21.46 -28.49 17.28
N GLN A 172 21.22 -27.24 17.65
CA GLN A 172 20.23 -26.84 18.61
C GLN A 172 19.37 -25.70 18.08
N PHE A 173 18.08 -25.75 18.37
CA PHE A 173 17.14 -24.66 18.12
C PHE A 173 16.51 -24.25 19.44
N VAL A 174 16.54 -22.95 19.76
CA VAL A 174 15.96 -22.41 21.00
C VAL A 174 14.92 -21.35 20.63
N ALA A 175 13.66 -21.58 20.98
CA ALA A 175 12.57 -20.68 20.60
C ALA A 175 12.74 -19.26 21.14
N ILE A 176 13.31 -19.10 22.34
CA ILE A 176 13.54 -17.79 22.94
C ILE A 176 14.61 -16.95 22.22
N ASN A 177 15.62 -17.58 21.60
CA ASN A 177 16.61 -16.85 20.80
C ASN A 177 15.96 -16.22 19.56
N LYS A 178 14.98 -16.91 18.94
CA LYS A 178 14.16 -16.30 17.88
C LYS A 178 13.34 -15.12 18.39
N ALA A 179 12.79 -15.20 19.61
CA ALA A 179 12.05 -14.09 20.22
C ALA A 179 12.96 -12.87 20.49
N ILE A 180 14.15 -13.10 21.03
CA ILE A 180 15.15 -12.06 21.29
C ILE A 180 15.56 -11.37 19.98
N ASN A 181 15.84 -12.12 18.91
CA ASN A 181 16.16 -11.53 17.61
C ASN A 181 14.97 -10.81 16.97
N ALA A 182 13.74 -11.31 17.16
CA ALA A 182 12.54 -10.62 16.68
C ALA A 182 12.35 -9.27 17.37
N LEU A 183 12.61 -9.18 18.69
CA LEU A 183 12.63 -7.93 19.45
C LEU A 183 13.75 -7.00 18.99
N LYS A 184 14.97 -7.52 18.78
CA LYS A 184 16.10 -6.76 18.24
C LYS A 184 15.79 -6.16 16.87
N ASN A 185 15.13 -6.90 15.98
CA ASN A 185 14.69 -6.42 14.68
C ASN A 185 13.61 -5.31 14.77
N LYS A 186 12.93 -5.18 15.91
CA LYS A 186 12.05 -4.05 16.23
C LYS A 186 12.78 -2.94 17.02
N ASN A 187 14.11 -2.98 17.08
CA ASN A 187 14.97 -2.06 17.84
C ASN A 187 14.75 -2.13 19.37
N ILE A 188 14.40 -3.30 19.89
CA ILE A 188 14.35 -3.57 21.33
C ILE A 188 15.55 -4.45 21.65
N ASP A 189 16.63 -3.83 22.14
CA ASP A 189 17.80 -4.57 22.61
C ASP A 189 17.46 -5.35 23.87
N VAL A 190 17.76 -6.64 23.89
CA VAL A 190 17.46 -7.53 25.02
C VAL A 190 18.77 -8.04 25.61
N PRO A 191 19.21 -7.55 26.79
CA PRO A 191 20.42 -7.98 27.47
C PRO A 191 20.18 -9.30 28.22
N ILE A 192 19.67 -10.31 27.53
CA ILE A 192 19.41 -11.64 28.05
C ILE A 192 20.09 -12.64 27.14
N ASP A 193 20.93 -13.48 27.73
CA ASP A 193 21.57 -14.60 27.07
C ASP A 193 20.76 -15.86 27.35
N ALA A 194 20.57 -16.68 26.31
CA ALA A 194 19.84 -17.95 26.40
C ALA A 194 20.65 -19.06 25.74
N PHE A 195 20.90 -20.12 26.51
CA PHE A 195 21.71 -21.26 26.09
C PHE A 195 21.22 -22.55 26.77
N ILE A 196 21.62 -23.70 26.23
CA ILE A 196 21.30 -25.01 26.79
C ILE A 196 22.49 -25.51 27.59
N ASP A 197 22.25 -26.00 28.80
CA ASP A 197 23.24 -26.73 29.61
C ASP A 197 22.71 -28.13 30.03
N GLN A 198 23.43 -28.81 30.93
CA GLN A 198 23.05 -30.15 31.43
C GLN A 198 21.70 -30.19 32.15
N SER A 199 21.16 -29.04 32.57
CA SER A 199 19.89 -28.89 33.28
C SER A 199 18.73 -28.41 32.39
N GLY A 200 19.01 -28.03 31.14
CA GLY A 200 18.03 -27.58 30.16
C GLY A 200 18.31 -26.14 29.69
N LEU A 201 17.25 -25.40 29.34
CA LEU A 201 17.35 -24.00 28.92
C LEU A 201 17.65 -23.09 30.11
N VAL A 202 18.76 -22.36 30.04
CA VAL A 202 19.19 -21.35 31.02
C VAL A 202 19.03 -19.96 30.42
N LEU A 203 18.53 -19.02 31.22
CA LEU A 203 18.36 -17.61 30.87
C LEU A 203 19.04 -16.73 31.91
N GLU A 204 19.94 -15.87 31.46
CA GLU A 204 20.70 -14.98 32.33
C GLU A 204 20.71 -13.55 31.81
N PHE A 205 20.66 -12.57 32.71
CA PHE A 205 20.87 -11.18 32.33
C PHE A 205 22.34 -10.92 32.06
N ASN A 206 22.63 -10.24 30.96
CA ASN A 206 24.00 -9.86 30.61
C ASN A 206 24.49 -8.74 31.55
N THR A 207 25.44 -9.07 32.42
CA THR A 207 25.95 -8.18 33.48
C THR A 207 26.78 -7.00 32.96
N THR A 208 27.13 -6.97 31.67
CA THR A 208 27.84 -5.83 31.06
C THR A 208 26.94 -4.61 30.84
N VAL A 209 25.61 -4.82 30.86
CA VAL A 209 24.60 -3.77 30.69
C VAL A 209 23.97 -3.42 32.04
N ASN A 210 23.64 -2.15 32.26
CA ASN A 210 22.89 -1.74 33.44
C ASN A 210 21.43 -2.21 33.33
N ILE A 211 21.14 -3.39 33.90
CA ILE A 211 19.83 -4.04 33.82
C ILE A 211 18.72 -3.25 34.50
N GLU A 212 19.01 -2.56 35.63
CA GLU A 212 17.99 -1.73 36.29
C GLU A 212 17.57 -0.57 35.40
N ASN A 213 18.53 0.09 34.75
CA ASN A 213 18.25 1.16 33.80
C ASN A 213 17.47 0.63 32.59
N TRP A 214 17.91 -0.49 32.01
CA TRP A 214 17.23 -1.11 30.88
C TRP A 214 15.78 -1.51 31.21
N LYS A 215 15.54 -2.11 32.37
CA LYS A 215 14.20 -2.47 32.83
C LYS A 215 13.31 -1.23 33.00
N ASN A 216 13.83 -0.17 33.60
CA ASN A 216 13.09 1.09 33.76
C ASN A 216 12.78 1.75 32.41
N GLN A 217 13.71 1.71 31.44
CA GLN A 217 13.49 2.27 30.09
C GLN A 217 12.41 1.53 29.29
N ASN A 218 12.15 0.26 29.61
CA ASN A 218 11.19 -0.58 28.90
C ASN A 218 9.93 -0.90 29.74
N ASP A 219 9.68 -0.15 30.82
CA ASP A 219 8.56 -0.35 31.74
C ASP A 219 8.44 -1.80 32.28
N ILE A 220 9.59 -2.42 32.56
CA ILE A 220 9.70 -3.78 33.11
C ILE A 220 9.92 -3.68 34.62
N PRO A 221 9.08 -4.34 35.46
CA PRO A 221 9.30 -4.37 36.90
C PRO A 221 10.66 -4.99 37.29
N LEU A 222 11.33 -4.41 38.28
CA LEU A 222 12.70 -4.77 38.65
C LEU A 222 12.83 -6.23 39.10
N GLU A 223 11.79 -6.79 39.70
CA GLU A 223 11.73 -8.18 40.18
C GLU A 223 11.52 -9.22 39.08
N TYR A 224 11.23 -8.81 37.84
CA TYR A 224 10.95 -9.76 36.75
C TYR A 224 12.19 -10.59 36.41
N SER A 225 12.00 -11.91 36.30
CA SER A 225 12.99 -12.83 35.75
C SER A 225 13.23 -12.54 34.25
N PRO A 226 14.32 -13.07 33.64
CA PRO A 226 14.55 -12.91 32.20
C PRO A 226 13.35 -13.34 31.34
N MET A 227 12.72 -14.48 31.65
CA MET A 227 11.52 -14.95 30.95
C MET A 227 10.35 -13.97 31.10
N GLN A 228 10.10 -13.45 32.30
CA GLN A 228 9.02 -12.49 32.53
C GLN A 228 9.28 -11.15 31.83
N ALA A 229 10.53 -10.71 31.77
CA ALA A 229 10.93 -9.52 31.02
C ALA A 229 10.66 -9.69 29.52
N ILE A 230 11.05 -10.83 28.94
CA ILE A 230 10.79 -11.13 27.51
C ILE A 230 9.28 -11.21 27.23
N LEU A 231 8.50 -11.90 28.07
CA LEU A 231 7.05 -11.96 27.92
C LEU A 231 6.40 -10.57 27.98
N LYS A 232 6.89 -9.69 28.87
CA LYS A 232 6.40 -8.31 28.98
C LYS A 232 6.74 -7.47 27.75
N LEU A 233 7.91 -7.69 27.15
CA LEU A 233 8.32 -7.01 25.91
C LEU A 233 7.54 -7.50 24.69
N ILE A 234 7.20 -8.80 24.64
CA ILE A 234 6.39 -9.34 23.54
C ILE A 234 4.93 -8.88 23.68
N ASP A 235 4.37 -8.87 24.90
CA ASP A 235 2.99 -8.41 25.20
C ASP A 235 1.91 -8.92 24.21
N ASN A 236 2.03 -10.18 23.78
CA ASN A 236 1.19 -10.82 22.75
C ASN A 236 1.21 -10.15 21.36
N ASP A 237 2.29 -9.44 21.01
CA ASP A 237 2.55 -8.96 19.66
C ASP A 237 2.52 -10.12 18.66
N LYS A 238 1.44 -10.18 17.87
CA LYS A 238 1.19 -11.25 16.89
C LYS A 238 2.36 -11.41 15.93
N THR A 239 3.04 -10.34 15.53
CA THR A 239 4.17 -10.39 14.59
C THR A 239 5.37 -11.08 15.22
N ILE A 240 5.68 -10.80 16.49
CA ILE A 240 6.77 -11.48 17.21
C ILE A 240 6.42 -12.95 17.45
N VAL A 241 5.20 -13.25 17.91
CA VAL A 241 4.74 -14.63 18.09
C VAL A 241 4.82 -15.40 16.77
N ARG A 242 4.44 -14.78 15.65
CA ARG A 242 4.57 -15.35 14.32
C ARG A 242 6.00 -15.69 13.97
N LYS A 243 6.96 -14.79 14.20
CA LYS A 243 8.40 -15.09 13.97
C LYS A 243 8.93 -16.26 14.78
N ILE A 244 8.45 -16.42 16.02
CA ILE A 244 8.84 -17.54 16.87
C ILE A 244 8.34 -18.86 16.27
N ILE A 245 7.11 -18.88 15.77
CA ILE A 245 6.49 -20.11 15.24
C ILE A 245 6.76 -20.34 13.75
N ASP A 246 7.28 -19.37 13.01
CA ASP A 246 7.57 -19.51 11.57
C ASP A 246 8.70 -20.50 11.28
N HIS A 247 9.58 -20.74 12.27
CA HIS A 247 10.65 -21.71 12.13
C HIS A 247 10.13 -23.16 12.05
N PRO A 248 10.61 -24.02 11.12
CA PRO A 248 10.10 -25.37 10.95
C PRO A 248 10.09 -26.25 12.21
N VAL A 249 11.14 -26.16 13.03
CA VAL A 249 11.23 -26.90 14.29
C VAL A 249 10.18 -26.40 15.28
N SER A 250 10.02 -25.07 15.36
CA SER A 250 9.03 -24.42 16.21
C SER A 250 7.60 -24.81 15.82
N ARG A 251 7.25 -24.82 14.51
CA ARG A 251 5.92 -25.27 14.03
C ARG A 251 5.54 -26.65 14.55
N LEU A 252 6.47 -27.61 14.48
CA LEU A 252 6.23 -28.96 14.96
C LEU A 252 6.08 -29.02 16.49
N MET A 253 6.95 -28.35 17.24
CA MET A 253 6.85 -28.32 18.71
C MET A 253 5.54 -27.67 19.16
N VAL A 254 5.16 -26.56 18.53
CA VAL A 254 3.89 -25.86 18.77
C VAL A 254 2.69 -26.73 18.40
N PHE A 255 2.71 -27.39 17.23
CA PHE A 255 1.66 -28.33 16.83
C PHE A 255 1.47 -29.45 17.87
N ASN A 256 2.57 -30.05 18.31
CA ASN A 256 2.56 -31.11 19.30
C ASN A 256 2.00 -30.60 20.64
N LEU A 257 2.37 -29.39 21.07
CA LEU A 257 1.82 -28.76 22.26
C LEU A 257 0.32 -28.56 22.16
N ILE A 258 -0.17 -27.88 21.11
CA ILE A 258 -1.61 -27.62 20.95
C ILE A 258 -2.41 -28.92 20.80
N ASN A 259 -1.85 -29.93 20.12
CA ASN A 259 -2.49 -31.23 19.96
C ASN A 259 -2.56 -32.00 21.29
N SER A 260 -1.48 -31.98 22.09
CA SER A 260 -1.47 -32.60 23.42
C SER A 260 -2.49 -31.98 24.38
N LYS A 261 -2.82 -30.70 24.19
CA LYS A 261 -3.85 -29.97 24.95
C LYS A 261 -5.25 -30.10 24.35
N GLY A 262 -5.41 -30.82 23.23
CA GLY A 262 -6.70 -30.97 22.54
C GLY A 262 -7.19 -29.72 21.81
N LEU A 263 -6.30 -28.74 21.56
CA LEU A 263 -6.60 -27.45 20.94
C LEU A 263 -6.40 -27.43 19.42
N ALA A 264 -5.81 -28.48 18.83
CA ALA A 264 -5.49 -28.52 17.40
C ALA A 264 -6.73 -28.56 16.47
N GLY A 265 -7.87 -29.11 16.93
CA GLY A 265 -9.10 -29.17 16.14
C GLY A 265 -8.91 -29.85 14.77
N ASN A 266 -9.14 -29.09 13.70
CA ASN A 266 -9.00 -29.53 12.30
C ASN A 266 -7.62 -29.21 11.71
N LEU A 267 -6.68 -28.67 12.49
CA LEU A 267 -5.31 -28.43 12.05
C LEU A 267 -4.55 -29.76 11.89
N THR A 268 -3.67 -29.79 10.91
CA THR A 268 -2.68 -30.83 10.65
C THR A 268 -1.35 -30.16 10.28
N ILE A 269 -0.28 -30.95 10.18
CA ILE A 269 1.02 -30.48 9.77
C ILE A 269 1.55 -31.35 8.62
N ASP A 270 1.97 -30.70 7.54
CA ASP A 270 2.63 -31.36 6.42
C ASP A 270 4.14 -31.27 6.61
N GLU A 271 4.80 -32.42 6.59
CA GLU A 271 6.23 -32.50 6.91
C GLU A 271 7.09 -31.82 5.85
N TYR A 272 6.77 -31.99 4.57
CA TYR A 272 7.42 -31.37 3.42
C TYR A 272 6.37 -30.64 2.59
N SER A 273 6.64 -29.39 2.21
CA SER A 273 5.74 -28.60 1.36
C SER A 273 6.55 -27.64 0.49
N LEU A 274 6.00 -27.30 -0.68
CA LEU A 274 6.56 -26.33 -1.61
C LEU A 274 5.75 -25.04 -1.56
N THR A 275 6.39 -23.94 -1.15
CA THR A 275 5.75 -22.62 -0.99
C THR A 275 5.08 -22.16 -2.27
N TYR A 276 5.68 -22.39 -3.44
CA TYR A 276 5.06 -22.07 -4.72
C TYR A 276 3.70 -22.75 -4.95
N TYR A 277 3.52 -23.98 -4.46
CA TYR A 277 2.25 -24.67 -4.59
C TYR A 277 1.22 -24.16 -3.57
N GLU A 278 1.65 -23.90 -2.33
CA GLU A 278 0.79 -23.28 -1.31
C GLU A 278 0.34 -21.86 -1.73
N ASP A 279 1.23 -21.07 -2.30
CA ASP A 279 0.95 -19.74 -2.84
C ASP A 279 -0.08 -19.82 -3.97
N TYR A 280 0.04 -20.81 -4.85
CA TYR A 280 -0.96 -21.07 -5.89
C TYR A 280 -2.33 -21.37 -5.26
N LEU A 281 -2.39 -22.30 -4.29
CA LEU A 281 -3.65 -22.66 -3.64
C LEU A 281 -4.28 -21.47 -2.90
N SER A 282 -3.48 -20.71 -2.14
CA SER A 282 -3.95 -19.51 -1.44
C SER A 282 -4.49 -18.46 -2.41
N GLN A 283 -3.73 -18.16 -3.47
CA GLN A 283 -4.15 -17.25 -4.54
C GLN A 283 -5.46 -17.73 -5.18
N LYS A 284 -5.56 -19.02 -5.52
CA LYS A 284 -6.73 -19.62 -6.15
C LYS A 284 -7.96 -19.52 -5.24
N ARG A 285 -7.83 -19.82 -3.95
CA ARG A 285 -8.89 -19.65 -2.93
C ARG A 285 -9.34 -18.19 -2.84
N SER A 286 -8.39 -17.25 -2.83
CA SER A 286 -8.71 -15.82 -2.83
C SER A 286 -9.51 -15.43 -4.09
N LEU A 287 -9.06 -15.83 -5.28
CA LEU A 287 -9.79 -15.57 -6.52
C LEU A 287 -11.20 -16.17 -6.52
N MET A 288 -11.38 -17.38 -5.97
CA MET A 288 -12.69 -18.01 -5.81
C MET A 288 -13.62 -17.21 -4.88
N LYS A 289 -13.09 -16.57 -3.83
CA LYS A 289 -13.87 -15.69 -2.94
C LYS A 289 -14.33 -14.42 -3.65
N HIS A 290 -13.54 -13.91 -4.59
CA HIS A 290 -13.79 -12.61 -5.26
C HIS A 290 -14.54 -12.71 -6.59
N TYR A 291 -14.39 -13.82 -7.34
CA TYR A 291 -14.89 -13.93 -8.70
C TYR A 291 -15.72 -15.21 -8.91
N ASN A 292 -17.04 -15.04 -9.05
CA ASN A 292 -17.96 -16.13 -9.42
C ASN A 292 -17.54 -16.81 -10.73
N GLY A 293 -17.42 -18.13 -10.77
CA GLY A 293 -17.02 -18.87 -11.98
C GLY A 293 -15.54 -19.25 -12.03
N ILE A 294 -14.73 -18.76 -11.08
CA ILE A 294 -13.43 -19.37 -10.77
C ILE A 294 -13.66 -20.51 -9.78
N THR A 295 -13.09 -21.68 -10.05
CA THR A 295 -13.14 -22.85 -9.17
C THR A 295 -11.75 -23.48 -9.11
N MET A 296 -11.50 -24.41 -8.18
CA MET A 296 -10.21 -25.11 -8.15
C MET A 296 -9.84 -25.81 -9.47
N GLU A 297 -10.83 -26.14 -10.29
CA GLU A 297 -10.66 -26.86 -11.56
C GLU A 297 -10.43 -25.93 -12.77
N THR A 298 -10.70 -24.62 -12.64
CA THR A 298 -10.50 -23.70 -13.78
C THR A 298 -9.03 -23.49 -14.08
N SER A 299 -8.69 -23.37 -15.36
CA SER A 299 -7.33 -23.09 -15.82
C SER A 299 -6.94 -21.62 -15.62
N ALA A 300 -5.63 -21.34 -15.55
CA ALA A 300 -5.13 -19.96 -15.48
C ALA A 300 -5.62 -19.10 -16.66
N LYS A 301 -5.81 -19.70 -17.84
CA LYS A 301 -6.38 -19.01 -19.01
C LYS A 301 -7.82 -18.59 -18.74
N GLU A 302 -8.66 -19.52 -18.29
CA GLU A 302 -10.07 -19.25 -17.99
C GLU A 302 -10.21 -18.22 -16.87
N ASP A 303 -9.37 -18.30 -15.84
CA ASP A 303 -9.38 -17.34 -14.74
C ASP A 303 -8.97 -15.95 -15.18
N PHE A 304 -7.88 -15.82 -15.96
CA PHE A 304 -7.46 -14.53 -16.50
C PHE A 304 -8.57 -13.90 -17.35
N VAL A 305 -9.20 -14.69 -18.23
CA VAL A 305 -10.31 -14.24 -19.07
C VAL A 305 -11.51 -13.83 -18.20
N ASN A 306 -11.90 -14.64 -17.21
CA ASN A 306 -13.00 -14.33 -16.30
C ASN A 306 -12.76 -13.05 -15.50
N ILE A 307 -11.54 -12.85 -15.00
CA ILE A 307 -11.16 -11.64 -14.26
C ILE A 307 -11.20 -10.45 -15.19
N PHE A 308 -10.58 -10.55 -16.37
CA PHE A 308 -10.52 -9.47 -17.37
C PHE A 308 -11.90 -9.02 -17.83
N ILE A 309 -12.80 -9.97 -18.17
CA ILE A 309 -14.17 -9.68 -18.58
C ILE A 309 -14.92 -8.89 -17.50
N LYS A 310 -14.72 -9.25 -16.22
CA LYS A 310 -15.42 -8.62 -15.09
C LYS A 310 -14.88 -7.27 -14.66
N THR A 311 -13.62 -6.97 -14.97
CA THR A 311 -12.91 -5.82 -14.38
C THR A 311 -12.45 -4.81 -15.43
N SER A 312 -11.88 -5.26 -16.55
CA SER A 312 -11.06 -4.42 -17.43
C SER A 312 -11.48 -4.42 -18.91
N LEU A 313 -12.36 -5.31 -19.35
CA LEU A 313 -12.74 -5.40 -20.77
C LEU A 313 -13.32 -4.08 -21.31
N ASN A 314 -14.16 -3.40 -20.53
CA ASN A 314 -14.82 -2.18 -20.98
C ASN A 314 -13.83 -1.00 -21.14
N SER A 315 -12.98 -0.78 -20.14
CA SER A 315 -11.91 0.23 -20.18
C SER A 315 -10.85 -0.07 -21.23
N PHE A 316 -10.56 -1.34 -21.46
CA PHE A 316 -9.60 -1.78 -22.49
C PHE A 316 -10.03 -1.43 -23.91
N LEU A 317 -11.32 -1.58 -24.21
CA LEU A 317 -11.87 -1.24 -25.52
C LEU A 317 -11.77 0.27 -25.81
N ASP A 318 -11.72 1.12 -24.79
CA ASP A 318 -11.51 2.58 -24.94
C ASP A 318 -10.04 2.99 -25.15
N LYS A 319 -9.10 2.03 -25.22
CA LYS A 319 -7.67 2.33 -25.37
C LYS A 319 -7.24 2.44 -26.82
N ILE A 320 -6.41 3.46 -27.08
CA ILE A 320 -5.56 3.53 -28.27
C ILE A 320 -4.15 3.13 -27.83
N ILE A 321 -3.63 2.06 -28.42
CA ILE A 321 -2.35 1.48 -28.04
C ILE A 321 -1.32 1.86 -29.12
N ALA A 322 -0.46 2.81 -28.80
CA ALA A 322 0.64 3.19 -29.68
C ALA A 322 1.70 2.07 -29.77
N ILE A 323 2.26 1.87 -30.97
CA ILE A 323 3.36 0.92 -31.21
C ILE A 323 4.58 1.75 -31.64
N GLU A 324 5.70 1.60 -30.94
CA GLU A 324 6.93 2.38 -31.18
C GLU A 324 7.51 2.23 -32.61
N GLU A 325 7.18 1.14 -33.31
CA GLU A 325 7.69 0.81 -34.66
C GLU A 325 6.64 0.88 -35.79
N SER A 326 5.37 1.25 -35.52
CA SER A 326 4.29 1.31 -36.53
C SER A 326 3.61 2.68 -36.57
N SER A 327 3.20 3.11 -37.76
CA SER A 327 2.44 4.36 -37.95
C SER A 327 0.97 4.27 -37.54
N GLU A 328 0.43 3.06 -37.35
CA GLU A 328 -0.97 2.85 -36.95
C GLU A 328 -1.04 2.20 -35.55
N PRO A 329 -1.81 2.78 -34.61
CA PRO A 329 -2.00 2.22 -33.28
C PRO A 329 -2.94 1.00 -33.30
N ILE A 330 -2.79 0.09 -32.32
CA ILE A 330 -3.76 -0.97 -32.09
C ILE A 330 -4.98 -0.37 -31.40
N ILE A 331 -6.14 -0.61 -31.99
CA ILE A 331 -7.45 -0.30 -31.40
C ILE A 331 -8.11 -1.64 -31.07
N PRO A 332 -8.21 -2.03 -29.78
CA PRO A 332 -8.72 -3.33 -29.38
C PRO A 332 -10.12 -3.64 -29.92
N GLY A 333 -10.99 -2.64 -30.02
CA GLY A 333 -12.30 -2.79 -30.64
C GLY A 333 -12.23 -3.23 -32.11
N ASN A 334 -11.32 -2.69 -32.91
CA ASN A 334 -11.17 -3.08 -34.32
C ASN A 334 -10.71 -4.52 -34.46
N VAL A 335 -9.82 -4.96 -33.55
CA VAL A 335 -9.36 -6.35 -33.52
C VAL A 335 -10.52 -7.29 -33.18
N LEU A 336 -11.38 -6.90 -32.24
CA LEU A 336 -12.57 -7.67 -31.85
C LEU A 336 -13.58 -7.79 -32.99
N ILE A 337 -13.85 -6.70 -33.72
CA ILE A 337 -14.70 -6.69 -34.92
C ILE A 337 -14.15 -7.65 -35.99
N GLN A 338 -12.86 -7.56 -36.31
CA GLN A 338 -12.24 -8.43 -37.30
C GLN A 338 -12.32 -9.93 -36.95
N LEU A 339 -12.28 -10.28 -35.66
CA LEU A 339 -12.45 -11.68 -35.23
C LEU A 339 -13.89 -12.18 -35.44
N LEU A 340 -14.87 -11.34 -35.09
CA LEU A 340 -16.28 -11.61 -35.32
C LEU A 340 -16.55 -11.86 -36.81
N GLU A 341 -16.09 -10.95 -37.67
CA GLU A 341 -16.22 -11.06 -39.13
C GLU A 341 -15.56 -12.34 -39.68
N ARG A 342 -14.37 -12.70 -39.18
CA ARG A 342 -13.68 -13.95 -39.57
C ARG A 342 -14.47 -15.21 -39.22
N LYS A 343 -15.29 -15.18 -38.18
CA LYS A 343 -16.21 -16.27 -37.82
C LYS A 343 -17.54 -16.21 -38.55
N GLY A 344 -17.69 -15.29 -39.51
CA GLY A 344 -18.91 -15.12 -40.29
C GLY A 344 -20.02 -14.40 -39.53
N VAL A 345 -19.68 -13.66 -38.47
CA VAL A 345 -20.60 -12.79 -37.74
C VAL A 345 -20.59 -11.43 -38.42
N GLU A 346 -21.76 -10.97 -38.85
CA GLU A 346 -21.93 -9.63 -39.42
C GLU A 346 -21.83 -8.60 -38.28
N VAL A 347 -20.94 -7.61 -38.43
CA VAL A 347 -20.68 -6.61 -37.41
C VAL A 347 -21.02 -5.23 -37.96
N ASP A 348 -22.19 -4.72 -37.59
CA ASP A 348 -22.66 -3.41 -38.05
C ASP A 348 -22.07 -2.25 -37.22
N ILE A 349 -20.80 -2.33 -36.83
CA ILE A 349 -20.13 -1.36 -35.94
C ILE A 349 -18.82 -0.91 -36.57
N GLU A 350 -18.64 0.40 -36.68
CA GLU A 350 -17.40 1.07 -37.08
C GLU A 350 -16.81 1.83 -35.90
N ILE A 351 -15.48 1.92 -35.86
CA ILE A 351 -14.74 2.66 -34.84
C ILE A 351 -13.97 3.79 -35.51
N GLU A 352 -14.30 5.02 -35.15
CA GLU A 352 -13.61 6.21 -35.58
C GLU A 352 -12.62 6.70 -34.52
N THR A 353 -11.53 7.31 -34.98
CA THR A 353 -10.55 8.00 -34.12
C THR A 353 -10.37 9.43 -34.58
N THR A 354 -10.05 10.32 -33.64
CA THR A 354 -9.66 11.71 -33.91
C THR A 354 -8.30 11.80 -34.61
N GLU A 355 -8.02 12.87 -35.38
CA GLU A 355 -6.75 13.06 -36.10
C GLU A 355 -5.48 12.96 -35.23
N ASN A 356 -5.58 13.23 -33.92
CA ASN A 356 -4.47 13.15 -32.96
C ASN A 356 -4.49 11.88 -32.08
N TYR A 357 -5.37 10.91 -32.36
CA TYR A 357 -5.53 9.69 -31.56
C TYR A 357 -5.76 9.94 -30.05
N ASP A 358 -6.56 10.94 -29.71
CA ASP A 358 -6.89 11.25 -28.30
C ASP A 358 -8.22 10.63 -27.84
N ARG A 359 -9.11 10.25 -28.77
CA ARG A 359 -10.43 9.67 -28.47
C ARG A 359 -10.84 8.59 -29.48
N ILE A 360 -11.56 7.58 -28.96
CA ILE A 360 -12.24 6.52 -29.73
C ILE A 360 -13.74 6.77 -29.71
N ILE A 361 -14.40 6.64 -30.87
CA ILE A 361 -15.85 6.75 -31.00
C ILE A 361 -16.36 5.50 -31.72
N TYR A 362 -17.21 4.72 -31.05
CA TYR A 362 -17.92 3.58 -31.65
C TYR A 362 -19.22 4.06 -32.30
N LYS A 363 -19.52 3.61 -33.53
CA LYS A 363 -20.70 3.98 -34.32
C LYS A 363 -21.28 2.76 -35.03
N TYR A 364 -22.55 2.80 -35.45
CA TYR A 364 -23.12 1.76 -36.30
C TYR A 364 -22.86 2.03 -37.79
N THR A 365 -22.65 0.99 -38.59
CA THR A 365 -22.53 1.09 -40.05
C THR A 365 -23.89 0.86 -40.73
N GLY A 366 -24.35 1.84 -41.51
CA GLY A 366 -25.36 1.58 -42.55
C GLY A 366 -26.83 1.88 -42.29
N VAL A 367 -27.26 2.43 -41.14
CA VAL A 367 -28.64 2.94 -40.94
C VAL A 367 -28.67 4.11 -39.94
N GLU A 368 -29.38 5.20 -40.27
CA GLU A 368 -29.85 6.19 -39.29
C GLU A 368 -31.01 5.55 -38.52
N ASP A 369 -30.82 5.31 -37.21
CA ASP A 369 -31.81 4.83 -36.22
C ASP A 369 -31.80 3.31 -35.91
N ILE A 370 -30.85 2.87 -35.08
CA ILE A 370 -30.81 1.51 -34.48
C ILE A 370 -30.62 1.58 -32.95
N GLY A 371 -31.59 2.17 -32.25
CA GLY A 371 -31.75 2.05 -30.79
C GLY A 371 -30.66 2.69 -29.92
N ASP A 372 -30.97 2.91 -28.64
CA ASP A 372 -30.08 3.61 -27.69
C ASP A 372 -28.77 2.85 -27.36
N LYS A 373 -28.56 1.66 -27.95
CA LYS A 373 -27.47 0.73 -27.66
C LYS A 373 -26.09 1.33 -27.81
N SER A 374 -25.29 1.33 -26.73
CA SER A 374 -23.85 1.60 -26.86
C SER A 374 -23.26 0.60 -27.87
N PRO A 375 -22.74 1.06 -29.03
CA PRO A 375 -22.23 0.13 -30.05
C PRO A 375 -21.08 -0.73 -29.50
N LYS A 376 -20.33 -0.20 -28.52
CA LYS A 376 -19.32 -0.96 -27.79
C LYS A 376 -19.90 -2.12 -26.96
N ASP A 377 -21.04 -1.92 -26.31
CA ASP A 377 -21.67 -2.98 -25.50
C ASP A 377 -22.27 -4.07 -26.41
N VAL A 378 -22.81 -3.69 -27.57
CA VAL A 378 -23.24 -4.63 -28.61
C VAL A 378 -22.07 -5.45 -29.13
N LEU A 379 -20.93 -4.81 -29.37
CA LEU A 379 -19.71 -5.50 -29.79
C LEU A 379 -19.25 -6.54 -28.75
N ILE A 380 -19.27 -6.18 -27.46
CA ILE A 380 -18.92 -7.11 -26.36
C ILE A 380 -19.90 -8.28 -26.31
N ASN A 381 -21.20 -8.01 -26.43
CA ASN A 381 -22.23 -9.02 -26.37
C ASN A 381 -22.17 -10.00 -27.54
N LEU A 382 -22.04 -9.50 -28.78
CA LEU A 382 -21.81 -10.34 -29.97
C LEU A 382 -20.57 -11.22 -29.78
N ALA A 383 -19.49 -10.64 -29.25
CA ALA A 383 -18.29 -11.40 -28.95
C ALA A 383 -18.50 -12.46 -27.85
N ASN A 384 -19.39 -12.21 -26.88
CA ASN A 384 -19.69 -13.16 -25.81
C ASN A 384 -20.58 -14.32 -26.29
N GLU A 385 -21.65 -14.03 -27.04
CA GLU A 385 -22.58 -15.04 -27.58
C GLU A 385 -21.90 -16.03 -28.54
N HIS A 386 -20.87 -15.56 -29.26
CA HIS A 386 -20.10 -16.37 -30.19
C HIS A 386 -18.81 -16.96 -29.59
N ASP A 387 -18.63 -16.89 -28.27
CA ASP A 387 -17.46 -17.39 -27.53
C ASP A 387 -16.12 -16.82 -28.04
N ILE A 388 -16.13 -15.57 -28.53
CA ILE A 388 -14.96 -14.89 -29.13
C ILE A 388 -14.14 -14.15 -28.08
N LEU A 389 -14.73 -13.69 -26.97
CA LEU A 389 -14.00 -12.91 -25.96
C LEU A 389 -12.77 -13.63 -25.41
N SER A 390 -12.86 -14.94 -25.15
CA SER A 390 -11.71 -15.74 -24.73
C SER A 390 -10.62 -15.78 -25.80
N GLU A 391 -10.99 -15.96 -27.07
CA GLU A 391 -10.06 -15.91 -28.19
C GLU A 391 -9.39 -14.55 -28.31
N PHE A 392 -10.18 -13.47 -28.32
CA PHE A 392 -9.74 -12.08 -28.40
C PHE A 392 -8.72 -11.71 -27.31
N ILE A 393 -9.08 -11.93 -26.04
CA ILE A 393 -8.26 -11.58 -24.88
C ILE A 393 -6.93 -12.35 -24.91
N THR A 394 -6.94 -13.57 -25.47
CA THR A 394 -5.77 -14.47 -25.47
C THR A 394 -4.91 -14.38 -26.74
N MET A 395 -5.28 -13.52 -27.70
CA MET A 395 -4.48 -13.29 -28.91
C MET A 395 -3.10 -12.71 -28.60
N ALA A 396 -2.07 -13.11 -29.37
CA ALA A 396 -0.69 -12.69 -29.15
C ALA A 396 -0.47 -11.17 -29.15
N ASN A 397 -1.20 -10.43 -30.01
CA ASN A 397 -1.15 -8.96 -30.09
C ASN A 397 -2.09 -8.25 -29.11
N ILE A 398 -2.89 -8.96 -28.31
CA ILE A 398 -3.83 -8.38 -27.34
C ILE A 398 -3.45 -8.73 -25.90
N LYS A 399 -3.06 -9.98 -25.63
CA LYS A 399 -2.85 -10.51 -24.27
C LYS A 399 -1.92 -9.62 -23.43
N GLY A 400 -0.83 -9.11 -24.00
CA GLY A 400 0.11 -8.20 -23.32
C GLY A 400 -0.55 -6.91 -22.85
N HIS A 401 -1.33 -6.28 -23.72
CA HIS A 401 -2.03 -5.05 -23.40
C HIS A 401 -3.21 -5.27 -22.44
N ALA A 402 -3.88 -6.42 -22.53
CA ALA A 402 -4.90 -6.82 -21.58
C ALA A 402 -4.33 -6.95 -20.16
N GLN A 403 -3.13 -7.51 -20.00
CA GLN A 403 -2.46 -7.57 -18.71
C GLN A 403 -2.09 -6.18 -18.17
N VAL A 404 -1.56 -5.29 -19.02
CA VAL A 404 -1.26 -3.90 -18.63
C VAL A 404 -2.53 -3.17 -18.16
N GLN A 405 -3.66 -3.37 -18.84
CA GLN A 405 -4.93 -2.77 -18.44
C GLN A 405 -5.43 -3.28 -17.09
N LEU A 406 -5.36 -4.60 -16.85
CA LEU A 406 -5.70 -5.18 -15.53
C LEU A 406 -4.90 -4.54 -14.40
N LEU A 407 -3.59 -4.39 -14.60
CA LEU A 407 -2.71 -3.77 -13.61
C LEU A 407 -3.05 -2.28 -13.40
N SER A 408 -3.39 -1.55 -14.47
CA SER A 408 -3.84 -0.16 -14.39
C SER A 408 -5.15 0.00 -13.63
N ASP A 409 -6.03 -1.00 -13.67
CA ASP A 409 -7.28 -1.03 -12.92
C ASP A 409 -7.09 -1.54 -11.48
N GLY A 410 -5.84 -1.78 -11.06
CA GLY A 410 -5.47 -2.22 -9.71
C GLY A 410 -5.66 -3.72 -9.46
N VAL A 411 -5.87 -4.52 -10.52
CA VAL A 411 -6.10 -5.97 -10.41
C VAL A 411 -4.86 -6.73 -10.89
N ASN A 412 -4.16 -7.40 -9.96
CA ASN A 412 -3.05 -8.29 -10.30
C ASN A 412 -3.43 -9.75 -10.03
N PRO A 413 -3.84 -10.50 -11.07
CA PRO A 413 -4.23 -11.90 -10.89
C PRO A 413 -3.02 -12.83 -10.74
N ARG A 414 -1.77 -12.34 -10.71
CA ARG A 414 -0.50 -13.12 -10.70
C ARG A 414 -0.52 -14.32 -11.66
N ILE A 415 -1.01 -14.09 -12.87
CA ILE A 415 -0.98 -15.05 -13.98
C ILE A 415 -0.01 -14.50 -15.03
N SER A 416 0.98 -15.31 -15.37
CA SER A 416 1.89 -15.05 -16.48
C SER A 416 1.19 -15.33 -17.80
N ILE A 417 1.50 -14.49 -18.80
CA ILE A 417 0.99 -14.62 -20.16
C ILE A 417 2.11 -14.66 -21.22
N ALA A 418 3.38 -14.73 -20.79
CA ALA A 418 4.54 -14.63 -21.67
C ALA A 418 4.51 -15.71 -22.77
N ASP A 419 4.48 -16.98 -22.38
CA ASP A 419 4.35 -18.13 -23.29
C ASP A 419 2.90 -18.60 -23.30
N ASP A 420 2.55 -19.46 -22.34
CA ASP A 420 1.19 -19.91 -22.03
C ASP A 420 0.63 -19.18 -20.79
N PHE A 421 -0.69 -19.23 -20.64
CA PHE A 421 -1.35 -18.75 -19.42
C PHE A 421 -1.07 -19.71 -18.28
N GLU A 422 -0.28 -19.24 -17.31
CA GLU A 422 0.09 -20.04 -16.15
C GLU A 422 0.20 -19.16 -14.92
N TYR A 423 -0.29 -19.67 -13.79
CA TYR A 423 -0.08 -19.05 -12.49
C TYR A 423 1.42 -18.84 -12.25
N VAL A 424 1.83 -17.64 -11.85
CA VAL A 424 3.25 -17.32 -11.65
C VAL A 424 3.89 -18.31 -10.68
N SER A 425 3.19 -18.69 -9.61
CA SER A 425 3.69 -19.67 -8.64
C SER A 425 3.84 -21.08 -9.24
N ILE A 426 2.92 -21.54 -10.09
CA ILE A 426 3.05 -22.83 -10.79
C ILE A 426 4.21 -22.81 -11.79
N ARG A 427 4.39 -21.72 -12.52
CA ARG A 427 5.54 -21.55 -13.42
C ARG A 427 6.85 -21.61 -12.65
N ASN A 428 6.92 -20.92 -11.50
CA ASN A 428 8.08 -20.95 -10.63
C ASN A 428 8.34 -22.36 -10.09
N LEU A 429 7.29 -23.11 -9.75
CA LEU A 429 7.37 -24.51 -9.33
C LEU A 429 7.98 -25.41 -10.43
N LYS A 430 7.48 -25.32 -11.67
CA LYS A 430 8.01 -26.09 -12.82
C LYS A 430 9.44 -25.73 -13.15
N ASN A 431 9.76 -24.43 -13.13
CA ASN A 431 11.12 -23.94 -13.32
C ASN A 431 12.05 -24.48 -12.24
N TRP A 432 11.60 -24.54 -10.99
CA TRP A 432 12.38 -25.07 -9.88
C TRP A 432 12.63 -26.58 -10.01
N TYR A 433 11.61 -27.37 -10.35
CA TYR A 433 11.78 -28.80 -10.65
C TYR A 433 12.78 -29.03 -11.79
N SER A 434 12.62 -28.29 -12.89
CA SER A 434 13.50 -28.37 -14.06
C SER A 434 14.94 -27.98 -13.75
N ALA A 435 15.14 -26.86 -13.02
CA ALA A 435 16.46 -26.38 -12.61
C ALA A 435 17.21 -27.38 -11.73
N ASN A 436 16.49 -28.15 -10.92
CA ASN A 436 17.08 -29.16 -10.03
C ASN A 436 17.14 -30.57 -10.64
N LEU A 437 16.75 -30.74 -11.91
CA LEU A 437 16.70 -32.02 -12.62
C LEU A 437 15.79 -33.05 -11.92
N ILE A 438 14.68 -32.58 -11.36
CA ILE A 438 13.67 -33.38 -10.67
C ILE A 438 12.44 -33.47 -11.57
N LYS A 439 11.82 -34.64 -11.63
CA LYS A 439 10.58 -34.82 -12.37
C LYS A 439 9.40 -34.27 -11.56
N GLU A 440 8.44 -33.64 -12.23
CA GLU A 440 7.27 -33.01 -11.59
C GLU A 440 6.33 -34.00 -10.88
N ASP A 441 6.43 -35.31 -11.15
CA ASP A 441 5.63 -36.36 -10.50
C ASP A 441 6.21 -36.84 -9.16
N LYS A 442 7.35 -36.31 -8.74
CA LYS A 442 8.01 -36.65 -7.47
C LYS A 442 7.33 -35.96 -6.29
N SER A 443 7.23 -36.67 -5.17
CA SER A 443 6.76 -36.05 -3.92
C SER A 443 7.78 -35.01 -3.43
N GLU A 444 7.32 -34.09 -2.57
CA GLU A 444 8.15 -33.05 -1.96
C GLU A 444 9.30 -33.66 -1.15
N GLU A 445 9.05 -34.80 -0.49
CA GLU A 445 10.09 -35.57 0.20
C GLU A 445 11.11 -36.16 -0.79
N GLU A 446 10.65 -36.80 -1.88
CA GLU A 446 11.57 -37.33 -2.89
C GLU A 446 12.40 -36.22 -3.54
N ALA A 447 11.81 -35.04 -3.76
CA ALA A 447 12.50 -33.85 -4.25
C ALA A 447 13.58 -33.39 -3.25
N PHE A 448 13.24 -33.32 -1.95
CA PHE A 448 14.20 -33.00 -0.89
C PHE A 448 15.39 -33.95 -0.87
N GLN A 449 15.13 -35.26 -0.89
CA GLN A 449 16.17 -36.29 -0.90
C GLN A 449 17.04 -36.20 -2.15
N LYS A 450 16.43 -35.96 -3.32
CA LYS A 450 17.15 -35.83 -4.59
C LYS A 450 18.11 -34.64 -4.58
N ILE A 451 17.70 -33.50 -4.04
CA ILE A 451 18.53 -32.30 -3.95
C ILE A 451 19.68 -32.52 -2.95
N ARG A 452 19.38 -33.13 -1.79
CA ARG A 452 20.42 -33.53 -0.82
C ARG A 452 21.51 -34.36 -1.48
N ASP A 453 21.10 -35.37 -2.25
CA ASP A 453 22.02 -36.26 -2.97
C ASP A 453 22.81 -35.51 -4.06
N ASN A 454 22.18 -34.57 -4.77
CA ASN A 454 22.84 -33.75 -5.80
C ASN A 454 23.99 -32.91 -5.19
N TYR A 455 23.81 -32.37 -3.99
CA TYR A 455 24.84 -31.63 -3.25
C TYR A 455 25.75 -32.52 -2.39
N LYS A 456 25.57 -33.85 -2.43
CA LYS A 456 26.33 -34.84 -1.65
C LYS A 456 26.35 -34.53 -0.15
N ILE A 457 25.23 -34.04 0.38
CA ILE A 457 25.09 -33.75 1.80
C ILE A 457 24.91 -35.08 2.55
N ASP A 458 25.55 -35.21 3.72
CA ASP A 458 25.52 -36.45 4.50
C ASP A 458 24.08 -36.83 4.91
N SER A 459 23.74 -38.10 4.73
CA SER A 459 22.43 -38.67 5.07
C SER A 459 22.15 -38.74 6.57
N ASN A 460 23.18 -38.66 7.41
CA ASN A 460 23.05 -38.67 8.87
C ASN A 460 22.64 -37.31 9.45
N LEU A 461 22.65 -36.24 8.64
CA LEU A 461 22.25 -34.92 9.11
C LEU A 461 20.73 -34.83 9.25
N SER A 462 20.29 -34.06 10.24
CA SER A 462 18.87 -33.76 10.41
C SER A 462 18.32 -33.05 9.18
N LYS A 463 17.05 -33.30 8.85
CA LYS A 463 16.35 -32.61 7.74
C LYS A 463 16.35 -31.08 7.91
N TYR A 464 16.46 -30.58 9.14
CA TYR A 464 16.50 -29.15 9.42
C TYR A 464 17.84 -28.53 9.02
N GLU A 465 18.95 -29.17 9.38
CA GLU A 465 20.28 -28.74 8.92
C GLU A 465 20.40 -28.81 7.42
N VAL A 466 19.97 -29.92 6.82
CA VAL A 466 19.98 -30.09 5.36
C VAL A 466 19.18 -28.95 4.72
N ARG A 467 17.97 -28.64 5.21
CA ARG A 467 17.17 -27.53 4.67
C ARG A 467 17.91 -26.19 4.78
N SER A 468 18.45 -25.85 5.94
CA SER A 468 19.15 -24.58 6.14
C SER A 468 20.42 -24.48 5.28
N MET A 469 21.14 -25.60 5.06
CA MET A 469 22.23 -25.64 4.07
C MET A 469 21.73 -25.39 2.64
N LEU A 470 20.57 -25.93 2.28
CA LEU A 470 19.97 -25.70 0.96
C LEU A 470 19.56 -24.25 0.73
N VAL A 471 19.15 -23.52 1.78
CA VAL A 471 18.92 -22.07 1.69
C VAL A 471 20.22 -21.35 1.30
N VAL A 472 21.34 -21.67 1.95
CA VAL A 472 22.64 -21.08 1.61
C VAL A 472 23.08 -21.45 0.18
N TYR A 473 22.89 -22.71 -0.22
CA TYR A 473 23.17 -23.15 -1.59
C TYR A 473 22.32 -22.44 -2.64
N ASP A 474 21.04 -22.21 -2.35
CA ASP A 474 20.11 -21.48 -3.21
C ASP A 474 20.63 -20.05 -3.45
N GLN A 475 21.01 -19.34 -2.39
CA GLN A 475 21.59 -17.99 -2.48
C GLN A 475 22.86 -17.97 -3.34
N ILE A 476 23.80 -18.90 -3.11
CA ILE A 476 25.02 -19.03 -3.93
C ILE A 476 24.71 -19.33 -5.40
N SER A 477 23.68 -20.15 -5.65
CA SER A 477 23.29 -20.53 -7.01
C SER A 477 22.66 -19.36 -7.78
N LYS A 478 21.75 -18.60 -7.13
CA LYS A 478 21.03 -17.44 -7.68
C LYS A 478 21.99 -16.32 -8.13
N GLN A 479 23.16 -16.21 -7.50
CA GLN A 479 24.19 -15.23 -7.85
C GLN A 479 24.68 -15.33 -9.31
N GLY A 480 24.49 -16.47 -9.99
CA GLY A 480 24.79 -16.60 -11.42
C GLY A 480 26.23 -16.21 -11.78
N HIS A 481 26.40 -15.29 -12.72
CA HIS A 481 27.70 -14.77 -13.19
C HIS A 481 28.28 -13.62 -12.34
N LEU A 482 27.57 -13.17 -11.31
CA LEU A 482 27.99 -12.11 -10.39
C LEU A 482 28.82 -12.68 -9.22
N ALA A 483 29.66 -13.68 -9.49
CA ALA A 483 30.39 -14.42 -8.45
C ALA A 483 31.38 -13.55 -7.65
N TYR A 484 31.81 -12.43 -8.23
CA TYR A 484 32.69 -11.43 -7.62
C TYR A 484 31.96 -10.46 -6.66
N GLN A 485 30.62 -10.48 -6.61
CA GLN A 485 29.84 -9.70 -5.65
C GLN A 485 29.54 -10.53 -4.39
N PRO A 486 29.73 -9.96 -3.19
CA PRO A 486 29.40 -10.66 -1.94
C PRO A 486 27.89 -10.85 -1.79
N ILE A 487 27.51 -11.98 -1.20
CA ILE A 487 26.13 -12.28 -0.81
C ILE A 487 26.00 -12.01 0.69
N ASN A 488 25.24 -10.98 1.06
CA ASN A 488 24.93 -10.69 2.47
C ASN A 488 23.88 -11.70 2.97
N LEU A 489 24.30 -12.69 3.75
CA LEU A 489 23.44 -13.76 4.23
C LEU A 489 22.61 -13.34 5.45
N ALA A 490 23.27 -12.73 6.45
CA ALA A 490 22.66 -12.38 7.71
C ALA A 490 23.23 -11.06 8.24
N TYR A 491 22.36 -10.23 8.82
CA TYR A 491 22.72 -8.93 9.39
C TYR A 491 22.54 -8.93 10.91
N GLY A 492 23.34 -8.11 11.60
CA GLY A 492 23.15 -7.83 13.02
C GLY A 492 23.51 -9.01 13.93
N ILE A 493 24.45 -9.86 13.49
CA ILE A 493 24.91 -11.00 14.29
C ILE A 493 25.61 -10.55 15.58
N LYS A 494 25.50 -11.35 16.65
CA LYS A 494 26.15 -11.03 17.94
C LYS A 494 27.67 -11.15 17.83
N GLU A 495 28.41 -10.36 18.61
CA GLU A 495 29.88 -10.43 18.68
C GLU A 495 30.40 -11.84 19.02
N SER A 496 29.70 -12.57 19.90
CA SER A 496 30.04 -13.95 20.22
C SER A 496 29.88 -14.89 19.01
N THR A 497 28.86 -14.66 18.18
CA THR A 497 28.64 -15.39 16.92
C THR A 497 29.70 -15.01 15.88
N VAL A 498 30.11 -13.74 15.80
CA VAL A 498 31.25 -13.30 14.97
C VAL A 498 32.51 -14.07 15.35
N ALA A 499 32.85 -14.12 16.64
CA ALA A 499 34.03 -14.86 17.11
C ALA A 499 33.97 -16.36 16.76
N LYS A 500 32.80 -17.00 16.91
CA LYS A 500 32.59 -18.40 16.50
C LYS A 500 32.81 -18.61 15.00
N ILE A 501 32.33 -17.68 14.17
CA ILE A 501 32.51 -17.72 12.71
C ILE A 501 33.98 -17.53 12.34
N GLU A 502 34.64 -16.49 12.85
CA GLU A 502 36.04 -16.17 12.55
C GLU A 502 37.02 -17.28 13.00
N GLU A 503 36.78 -17.90 14.16
CA GLU A 503 37.61 -19.00 14.66
C GLU A 503 37.27 -20.34 13.97
N GLY A 504 35.97 -20.65 13.84
CA GLY A 504 35.49 -21.96 13.39
C GLY A 504 35.51 -22.18 11.87
N LEU A 505 35.61 -21.11 11.09
CA LEU A 505 35.62 -21.13 9.61
C LEU A 505 36.91 -20.55 9.00
N ILE A 506 37.97 -20.40 9.79
CA ILE A 506 39.26 -19.86 9.32
C ILE A 506 39.87 -20.64 8.13
N ASP A 507 39.51 -21.92 7.98
CA ASP A 507 39.95 -22.79 6.89
C ASP A 507 38.96 -22.91 5.71
N ILE A 508 37.86 -22.15 5.75
CA ILE A 508 36.79 -22.10 4.76
C ILE A 508 36.83 -20.72 4.05
N PRO A 509 37.66 -20.57 2.99
CA PRO A 509 37.67 -19.34 2.19
C PRO A 509 36.28 -19.07 1.57
N GLY A 510 35.91 -17.81 1.53
CA GLY A 510 34.63 -17.34 1.00
C GLY A 510 33.47 -17.21 2.00
N VAL A 511 33.70 -17.42 3.30
CA VAL A 511 32.79 -16.96 4.36
C VAL A 511 33.52 -15.88 5.16
N ASP A 512 32.96 -14.67 5.19
CA ASP A 512 33.57 -13.52 5.85
C ASP A 512 32.54 -12.78 6.70
N VAL A 513 33.02 -11.97 7.65
CA VAL A 513 32.19 -11.04 8.42
C VAL A 513 32.65 -9.62 8.15
N SER A 514 31.79 -8.84 7.51
CA SER A 514 32.04 -7.42 7.27
C SER A 514 31.21 -6.55 8.23
N ILE A 515 31.62 -5.29 8.40
CA ILE A 515 30.83 -4.27 9.08
C ILE A 515 30.17 -3.41 8.01
N GLU A 516 28.85 -3.55 7.85
CA GLU A 516 28.07 -2.76 6.88
C GLU A 516 27.28 -1.65 7.61
N PRO A 517 27.15 -0.44 7.04
CA PRO A 517 26.21 0.55 7.53
C PRO A 517 24.78 0.12 7.19
N VAL A 518 23.98 -0.17 8.21
CA VAL A 518 22.55 -0.50 8.04
C VAL A 518 21.70 0.71 8.43
N ARG A 519 20.70 1.01 7.60
CA ARG A 519 19.75 2.08 7.87
C ARG A 519 19.05 1.85 9.21
N TYR A 520 18.86 2.92 9.98
CA TYR A 520 18.37 2.82 11.33
C TYR A 520 17.35 3.93 11.65
N TYR A 521 16.18 3.55 12.15
CA TYR A 521 15.12 4.46 12.56
C TYR A 521 14.94 4.41 14.09
N PRO A 522 15.56 5.33 14.85
CA PRO A 522 15.58 5.29 16.31
C PRO A 522 14.20 5.32 16.97
N GLU A 523 13.26 6.02 16.34
CA GLU A 523 11.93 6.27 16.88
C GLU A 523 10.90 5.19 16.49
N GLY A 524 11.37 4.06 15.94
CA GLY A 524 10.52 2.90 15.65
C GLY A 524 9.43 3.21 14.63
N THR A 525 8.17 3.27 15.06
CA THR A 525 7.01 3.53 14.19
C THR A 525 6.74 5.01 13.95
N THR A 526 7.41 5.90 14.67
CA THR A 526 7.16 7.33 14.60
C THR A 526 7.60 7.91 13.26
N ALA A 527 6.73 8.73 12.67
CA ALA A 527 6.87 9.33 11.36
C ALA A 527 7.05 8.32 10.20
N ALA A 528 6.67 7.04 10.36
CA ALA A 528 6.92 6.00 9.36
C ALA A 528 6.36 6.34 7.97
N HIS A 529 5.15 6.91 7.86
CA HIS A 529 4.58 7.31 6.57
C HIS A 529 5.22 8.56 5.95
N ILE A 530 5.91 9.38 6.76
CA ILE A 530 6.70 10.51 6.28
C ILE A 530 8.05 9.99 5.78
N LEU A 531 8.78 9.27 6.62
CA LEU A 531 10.11 8.73 6.31
C LEU A 531 10.05 7.75 5.14
N GLY A 532 9.05 6.88 5.13
CA GLY A 532 8.96 5.76 4.21
C GLY A 532 9.85 4.59 4.62
N TYR A 533 10.06 3.66 3.71
CA TYR A 533 10.85 2.46 3.94
C TYR A 533 11.75 2.13 2.75
N LEU A 534 12.72 1.26 2.98
CA LEU A 534 13.68 0.80 1.97
C LEU A 534 13.30 -0.54 1.33
N GLY A 535 13.93 -0.89 0.21
CA GLY A 535 13.77 -2.21 -0.37
C GLY A 535 14.71 -2.49 -1.52
N LYS A 536 14.82 -3.75 -1.91
CA LYS A 536 15.64 -4.19 -3.04
C LYS A 536 15.09 -3.65 -4.37
N ILE A 537 15.99 -3.32 -5.28
CA ILE A 537 15.64 -3.00 -6.68
C ILE A 537 15.01 -4.25 -7.30
N SER A 538 13.74 -4.17 -7.69
CA SER A 538 12.97 -5.33 -8.17
C SER A 538 12.05 -5.02 -9.33
N GLN A 539 11.63 -3.77 -9.49
CA GLN A 539 10.76 -3.36 -10.59
C GLN A 539 11.58 -3.00 -11.83
N ALA A 540 11.06 -3.27 -13.03
CA ALA A 540 11.76 -2.95 -14.29
C ALA A 540 12.09 -1.45 -14.42
N SER A 541 11.20 -0.57 -13.94
CA SER A 541 11.42 0.88 -13.87
C SER A 541 12.57 1.25 -12.93
N GLU A 542 12.67 0.57 -11.78
CA GLU A 542 13.75 0.78 -10.82
C GLU A 542 15.09 0.26 -11.36
N ILE A 543 15.10 -0.88 -12.05
CA ILE A 543 16.31 -1.44 -12.69
C ILE A 543 16.85 -0.44 -13.71
N LYS A 544 15.98 0.08 -14.58
CA LYS A 544 16.38 1.09 -15.55
C LYS A 544 16.91 2.36 -14.88
N LYS A 545 16.15 2.95 -13.95
CA LYS A 545 16.53 4.20 -13.28
C LYS A 545 17.81 4.05 -12.45
N TYR A 546 17.86 3.05 -11.56
CA TYR A 546 18.92 2.97 -10.57
C TYR A 546 20.13 2.18 -11.08
N ILE A 547 19.96 1.06 -11.79
CA ILE A 547 21.08 0.23 -12.24
C ILE A 547 21.64 0.73 -13.57
N GLU A 548 20.79 0.92 -14.59
CA GLU A 548 21.27 1.28 -15.94
C GLU A 548 21.67 2.77 -16.04
N GLU A 549 20.87 3.67 -15.47
CA GLU A 549 21.09 5.12 -15.57
C GLU A 549 21.95 5.68 -14.43
N ALA A 550 21.71 5.26 -13.18
CA ALA A 550 22.40 5.79 -11.99
C ALA A 550 23.56 4.91 -11.47
N GLY A 551 23.81 3.74 -12.06
CA GLY A 551 24.97 2.90 -11.72
C GLY A 551 24.93 2.21 -10.35
N TYR A 552 23.75 2.05 -9.74
CA TYR A 552 23.59 1.34 -8.48
C TYR A 552 23.94 -0.14 -8.63
N SER A 553 24.43 -0.74 -7.54
CA SER A 553 24.54 -2.20 -7.46
C SER A 553 23.16 -2.85 -7.62
N PRO A 554 23.03 -3.97 -8.36
CA PRO A 554 21.78 -4.74 -8.40
C PRO A 554 21.29 -5.22 -7.02
N SER A 555 22.21 -5.40 -6.07
CA SER A 555 21.90 -5.76 -4.68
C SER A 555 21.59 -4.57 -3.77
N ALA A 556 21.61 -3.34 -4.29
CA ALA A 556 21.39 -2.14 -3.50
C ALA A 556 19.97 -2.08 -2.93
N ILE A 557 19.89 -1.53 -1.72
CA ILE A 557 18.65 -1.23 -1.02
C ILE A 557 18.39 0.27 -1.19
N ILE A 558 17.25 0.62 -1.79
CA ILE A 558 16.86 1.99 -2.13
C ILE A 558 15.59 2.39 -1.37
N GLY A 559 15.33 3.69 -1.25
CA GLY A 559 14.04 4.21 -0.79
C GLY A 559 12.89 3.77 -1.71
N LYS A 560 11.82 3.25 -1.12
CA LYS A 560 10.60 2.78 -1.83
C LYS A 560 9.42 3.71 -1.69
N THR A 561 9.33 4.42 -0.57
CA THR A 561 8.25 5.37 -0.27
C THR A 561 8.78 6.54 0.55
N GLY A 562 7.94 7.57 0.75
CA GLY A 562 8.22 8.68 1.66
C GLY A 562 9.46 9.50 1.28
N ILE A 563 10.07 10.15 2.27
CA ILE A 563 11.29 10.92 2.10
C ILE A 563 12.47 10.06 1.63
N GLU A 564 12.56 8.80 2.07
CA GLU A 564 13.62 7.88 1.61
C GLU A 564 13.61 7.71 0.09
N GLU A 565 12.43 7.59 -0.53
CA GLU A 565 12.31 7.50 -1.98
C GLU A 565 12.42 8.86 -2.67
N SER A 566 11.74 9.87 -2.14
CA SER A 566 11.65 11.17 -2.80
C SER A 566 12.98 11.93 -2.80
N TYR A 567 13.87 11.61 -1.85
CA TYR A 567 15.22 12.16 -1.73
C TYR A 567 16.31 11.08 -1.85
N GLU A 568 16.05 9.96 -2.54
CA GLU A 568 17.02 8.88 -2.75
C GLU A 568 18.35 9.40 -3.31
N ASP A 569 18.31 10.28 -4.32
CA ASP A 569 19.50 10.85 -4.98
C ASP A 569 20.34 11.75 -4.04
N VAL A 570 19.74 12.24 -2.95
CA VAL A 570 20.41 13.06 -1.92
C VAL A 570 20.95 12.16 -0.81
N LEU A 571 20.16 11.15 -0.41
CA LEU A 571 20.42 10.30 0.74
C LEU A 571 21.38 9.15 0.45
N SER A 572 21.45 8.63 -0.78
CA SER A 572 22.20 7.40 -1.08
C SER A 572 23.71 7.50 -0.93
N GLY A 573 24.27 8.69 -1.17
CA GLY A 573 25.72 8.89 -1.25
C GLY A 573 26.34 8.28 -2.50
N GLU A 574 27.67 8.34 -2.59
CA GLU A 574 28.40 7.73 -3.69
C GLU A 574 29.02 6.41 -3.20
N SER A 575 28.61 5.29 -3.80
CA SER A 575 29.16 3.98 -3.45
C SER A 575 30.65 3.90 -3.74
N GLY A 576 31.38 3.20 -2.86
CA GLY A 576 32.77 2.88 -3.09
C GLY A 576 32.89 1.88 -4.24
N VAL A 577 34.00 1.91 -4.95
CA VAL A 577 34.23 1.05 -6.12
C VAL A 577 35.58 0.36 -6.01
N ARG A 578 35.54 -0.98 -5.90
CA ARG A 578 36.72 -1.83 -6.02
C ARG A 578 36.78 -2.44 -7.42
N ARG A 579 37.81 -2.10 -8.19
CA ARG A 579 38.05 -2.67 -9.52
C ARG A 579 38.79 -3.97 -9.41
N VAL A 580 38.16 -5.04 -9.89
CA VAL A 580 38.70 -6.39 -9.87
C VAL A 580 38.81 -6.97 -11.27
N GLU A 581 39.85 -7.76 -11.50
CA GLU A 581 40.05 -8.56 -12.71
C GLU A 581 39.47 -9.96 -12.45
N VAL A 582 38.53 -10.41 -13.28
CA VAL A 582 37.82 -11.69 -13.13
C VAL A 582 38.12 -12.67 -14.26
N ASP A 583 37.93 -13.96 -14.00
CA ASP A 583 37.97 -15.00 -15.04
C ASP A 583 36.63 -15.13 -15.80
N SER A 584 36.55 -16.08 -16.75
CA SER A 584 35.34 -16.31 -17.56
C SER A 584 34.12 -16.82 -16.78
N ILE A 585 34.31 -17.27 -15.53
CA ILE A 585 33.27 -17.81 -14.64
C ILE A 585 32.85 -16.73 -13.61
N GLY A 586 33.62 -15.64 -13.52
CA GLY A 586 33.36 -14.48 -12.66
C GLY A 586 34.21 -14.47 -11.38
N ASN A 587 35.23 -15.33 -11.27
CA ASN A 587 36.07 -15.39 -10.08
C ASN A 587 37.11 -14.28 -10.05
N THR A 588 37.32 -13.65 -8.89
CA THR A 588 38.31 -12.58 -8.74
C THR A 588 39.74 -13.14 -8.83
N THR A 589 40.53 -12.58 -9.76
CA THR A 589 41.94 -12.92 -9.97
C THR A 589 42.89 -11.86 -9.41
N LYS A 590 42.50 -10.57 -9.43
CA LYS A 590 43.33 -9.47 -8.95
C LYS A 590 42.51 -8.23 -8.61
N VAL A 591 42.82 -7.54 -7.51
CA VAL A 591 42.33 -6.17 -7.23
C VAL A 591 43.26 -5.15 -7.89
N LEU A 592 42.70 -4.25 -8.69
CA LEU A 592 43.44 -3.25 -9.47
C LEU A 592 43.43 -1.86 -8.84
N GLY A 593 42.40 -1.54 -8.05
CA GLY A 593 42.26 -0.27 -7.34
C GLY A 593 40.94 -0.19 -6.58
N GLU A 594 40.87 0.72 -5.62
CA GLU A 594 39.72 0.90 -4.73
C GLU A 594 39.47 2.40 -4.53
N ILE A 595 38.20 2.79 -4.57
CA ILE A 595 37.70 4.12 -4.26
C ILE A 595 36.79 3.96 -3.05
N GLU A 596 37.07 4.70 -1.99
CA GLU A 596 36.26 4.68 -0.77
C GLU A 596 34.87 5.30 -1.01
N PRO A 597 33.81 4.79 -0.36
CA PRO A 597 32.48 5.36 -0.43
C PRO A 597 32.42 6.76 0.19
N ILE A 598 31.55 7.63 -0.36
CA ILE A 598 31.25 8.96 0.16
C ILE A 598 29.82 8.97 0.73
N PRO A 599 29.62 9.34 2.00
CA PRO A 599 28.29 9.39 2.59
C PRO A 599 27.33 10.37 1.88
N GLY A 600 26.03 10.04 1.94
CA GLY A 600 24.97 10.90 1.43
C GLY A 600 24.78 12.20 2.22
N ASP A 601 24.09 13.15 1.61
CA ASP A 601 23.75 14.43 2.23
C ASP A 601 22.62 14.29 3.25
N ASN A 602 22.63 15.13 4.28
CA ASN A 602 21.64 15.10 5.35
C ASN A 602 20.41 15.94 4.99
N VAL A 603 19.22 15.41 5.29
CA VAL A 603 17.93 16.07 5.07
C VAL A 603 17.33 16.48 6.41
N TYR A 604 16.98 17.75 6.56
CA TYR A 604 16.29 18.28 7.74
C TYR A 604 14.83 18.50 7.37
N LEU A 605 13.95 17.86 8.11
CA LEU A 605 12.51 17.97 7.94
C LEU A 605 11.94 19.11 8.77
N SER A 606 10.79 19.64 8.36
CA SER A 606 10.00 20.60 9.14
C SER A 606 9.27 19.97 10.33
N ILE A 607 9.24 18.64 10.38
CA ILE A 607 8.58 17.88 11.45
C ILE A 607 9.21 18.21 12.80
N ASP A 608 8.36 18.35 13.82
CA ASP A 608 8.77 18.35 15.23
C ASP A 608 8.51 16.97 15.82
N LEU A 609 9.59 16.25 16.18
CA LEU A 609 9.50 14.89 16.70
C LEU A 609 8.61 14.77 17.95
N GLU A 610 8.63 15.73 18.88
CA GLU A 610 7.77 15.65 20.08
C GLU A 610 6.30 15.85 19.70
N VAL A 611 6.01 16.78 18.79
CA VAL A 611 4.64 17.02 18.32
C VAL A 611 4.12 15.81 17.54
N GLN A 612 4.97 15.19 16.71
CA GLN A 612 4.65 13.97 15.99
C GLN A 612 4.33 12.81 16.94
N LYS A 613 5.14 12.58 17.98
CA LYS A 613 4.87 11.55 19.00
C LYS A 613 3.55 11.79 19.73
N VAL A 614 3.26 13.05 20.08
CA VAL A 614 1.98 13.41 20.70
C VAL A 614 0.81 13.18 19.74
N ALA A 615 0.97 13.48 18.45
CA ALA A 615 -0.05 13.23 17.43
C ALA A 615 -0.37 11.74 17.28
N GLU A 616 0.65 10.88 17.20
CA GLU A 616 0.51 9.43 17.08
C GLU A 616 -0.09 8.79 18.34
N SER A 617 0.47 9.10 19.51
CA SER A 617 0.00 8.54 20.78
C SER A 617 -1.43 8.99 21.12
N SER A 618 -1.77 10.25 20.84
CA SER A 618 -3.12 10.77 21.07
C SER A 618 -4.14 10.19 20.09
N LEU A 619 -3.74 9.94 18.85
CA LEU A 619 -4.58 9.24 17.86
C LEU A 619 -4.83 7.79 18.28
N GLN A 620 -3.79 7.06 18.67
CA GLN A 620 -3.90 5.69 19.18
C GLN A 620 -4.81 5.62 20.41
N GLN A 621 -4.54 6.44 21.43
CA GLN A 621 -5.37 6.48 22.65
C GLN A 621 -6.82 6.80 22.32
N THR A 622 -7.08 7.71 21.38
CA THR A 622 -8.45 8.04 20.96
C THR A 622 -9.16 6.83 20.35
N LEU A 623 -8.51 6.10 19.45
CA LEU A 623 -9.05 4.90 18.81
C LEU A 623 -9.34 3.80 19.86
N GLU A 624 -8.38 3.49 20.71
CA GLU A 624 -8.51 2.47 21.76
C GLU A 624 -9.67 2.79 22.71
N LYS A 625 -9.77 4.04 23.17
CA LYS A 625 -10.84 4.46 24.08
C LYS A 625 -12.20 4.53 23.39
N LEU A 626 -12.27 4.86 22.10
CA LEU A 626 -13.53 4.81 21.33
C LEU A 626 -14.07 3.39 21.20
N GLN A 627 -13.19 2.41 20.94
CA GLN A 627 -13.55 1.00 20.79
C GLN A 627 -14.18 0.40 22.05
N VAL A 628 -13.83 0.92 23.24
CA VAL A 628 -14.38 0.46 24.52
C VAL A 628 -15.36 1.45 25.17
N GLY A 629 -15.59 2.62 24.55
CA GLY A 629 -16.42 3.68 25.13
C GLY A 629 -15.83 4.27 26.42
N GLY A 630 -14.51 4.35 26.51
CA GLY A 630 -13.76 4.81 27.67
C GLY A 630 -13.56 6.33 27.75
N THR A 631 -12.70 6.73 28.67
CA THR A 631 -12.27 8.12 28.87
C THR A 631 -10.92 8.36 28.20
N TYR A 632 -10.83 9.42 27.39
CA TYR A 632 -9.55 9.99 26.95
C TYR A 632 -8.99 10.85 28.07
N GLU A 633 -7.80 10.51 28.56
CA GLU A 633 -7.17 11.16 29.71
C GLU A 633 -6.10 12.13 29.23
N SER A 634 -6.11 13.36 29.76
CA SER A 634 -5.17 14.40 29.32
C SER A 634 -4.97 15.49 30.36
N LYS A 635 -3.76 16.06 30.39
CA LYS A 635 -3.40 17.21 31.23
C LYS A 635 -4.33 18.42 31.00
N TRP A 636 -4.89 18.54 29.80
CA TRP A 636 -5.75 19.65 29.40
C TRP A 636 -7.24 19.38 29.60
N GLY A 637 -7.57 18.23 30.20
CA GLY A 637 -8.91 17.86 30.64
C GLY A 637 -9.41 16.57 29.97
N ASP A 638 -9.92 15.67 30.80
CA ASP A 638 -10.43 14.37 30.36
C ASP A 638 -11.70 14.49 29.51
N TYR A 639 -11.89 13.54 28.60
CA TYR A 639 -13.03 13.49 27.71
C TYR A 639 -13.65 12.10 27.65
N GLN A 640 -14.87 11.96 28.15
CA GLN A 640 -15.62 10.70 28.09
C GLN A 640 -16.27 10.50 26.71
N PHE A 641 -15.91 9.42 26.03
CA PHE A 641 -16.58 9.05 24.78
C PHE A 641 -17.96 8.45 25.04
N GLY A 642 -18.90 8.76 24.14
CA GLY A 642 -20.22 8.14 24.13
C GLY A 642 -20.25 6.88 23.28
N ILE A 643 -21.39 6.19 23.30
CA ILE A 643 -21.65 4.98 22.48
C ILE A 643 -22.46 5.31 21.23
N ASN A 644 -22.46 4.41 20.25
CA ASN A 644 -23.43 4.48 19.17
C ASN A 644 -24.83 4.17 19.72
N ARG A 645 -25.69 5.18 19.80
CA ARG A 645 -27.06 5.06 20.35
C ARG A 645 -27.96 4.12 19.54
N SER A 646 -27.73 3.99 18.23
CA SER A 646 -28.53 3.12 17.37
C SER A 646 -28.14 1.64 17.51
N LYS A 647 -26.86 1.36 17.74
CA LYS A 647 -26.33 0.00 17.93
C LYS A 647 -26.29 -0.43 19.41
N GLY A 648 -26.36 0.52 20.34
CA GLY A 648 -26.30 0.24 21.78
C GLY A 648 -24.92 -0.20 22.28
N LYS A 649 -23.86 0.01 21.50
CA LYS A 649 -22.48 -0.40 21.81
C LYS A 649 -21.44 0.69 21.49
N PRO A 650 -20.21 0.60 22.03
CA PRO A 650 -19.09 1.45 21.64
C PRO A 650 -18.77 1.40 20.14
N TYR A 651 -17.86 2.28 19.70
CA TYR A 651 -17.37 2.32 18.32
C TYR A 651 -16.24 1.31 18.12
N ASP A 652 -16.56 0.04 18.28
CA ASP A 652 -15.66 -1.13 18.20
C ASP A 652 -14.87 -1.22 16.89
N ASN A 653 -15.38 -0.63 15.81
CA ASN A 653 -14.73 -0.59 14.50
C ASN A 653 -13.92 0.69 14.23
N ALA A 654 -13.70 1.56 15.22
CA ALA A 654 -12.84 2.73 15.11
C ALA A 654 -11.36 2.32 15.20
N THR A 655 -10.83 1.73 14.13
CA THR A 655 -9.48 1.11 14.09
C THR A 655 -8.46 1.92 13.29
N SER A 656 -8.88 2.98 12.61
CA SER A 656 -8.01 3.78 11.74
C SER A 656 -8.40 5.26 11.69
N GLY A 657 -7.43 6.10 11.40
CA GLY A 657 -7.59 7.55 11.31
C GLY A 657 -6.29 8.26 10.96
N ALA A 658 -6.36 9.58 10.82
CA ALA A 658 -5.20 10.41 10.56
C ALA A 658 -5.32 11.81 11.17
N VAL A 659 -4.19 12.45 11.39
CA VAL A 659 -4.09 13.84 11.80
C VAL A 659 -2.93 14.54 11.09
N VAL A 660 -3.16 15.78 10.68
CA VAL A 660 -2.15 16.64 10.05
C VAL A 660 -2.13 17.98 10.78
N ALA A 661 -0.93 18.43 11.14
CA ALA A 661 -0.65 19.72 11.75
C ALA A 661 0.29 20.53 10.86
N VAL A 662 -0.09 21.77 10.56
CA VAL A 662 0.63 22.68 9.66
C VAL A 662 0.91 23.99 10.39
N ASP A 663 2.12 24.50 10.26
CA ASP A 663 2.45 25.88 10.63
C ASP A 663 1.81 26.84 9.63
N VAL A 664 0.93 27.71 10.12
CA VAL A 664 0.07 28.51 9.25
C VAL A 664 0.80 29.66 8.56
N LYS A 665 1.98 30.04 9.07
CA LYS A 665 2.77 31.17 8.59
C LYS A 665 3.73 30.74 7.48
N THR A 666 4.12 29.47 7.46
CA THR A 666 5.11 28.93 6.54
C THR A 666 4.55 27.90 5.57
N GLY A 667 3.45 27.21 5.93
CA GLY A 667 2.98 26.04 5.18
C GLY A 667 3.74 24.76 5.51
N GLN A 668 4.67 24.81 6.47
CA GLN A 668 5.42 23.63 6.87
C GLN A 668 4.56 22.63 7.62
N VAL A 669 4.68 21.35 7.28
CA VAL A 669 4.02 20.27 8.01
C VAL A 669 4.82 19.97 9.27
N ILE A 670 4.19 20.12 10.42
CA ILE A 670 4.82 19.93 11.74
C ILE A 670 4.62 18.52 12.27
N ALA A 671 3.45 17.94 12.00
CA ALA A 671 3.17 16.55 12.27
C ALA A 671 2.18 15.99 11.24
N MET A 672 2.38 14.74 10.84
CA MET A 672 1.48 14.01 9.97
C MET A 672 1.47 12.54 10.40
N ALA A 673 0.37 12.10 10.99
CA ALA A 673 0.22 10.76 11.54
C ALA A 673 -0.95 10.02 10.87
N SER A 674 -0.73 8.77 10.50
CA SER A 674 -1.76 7.82 10.09
C SER A 674 -1.71 6.61 11.00
N TYR A 675 -2.87 6.09 11.40
CA TYR A 675 -2.98 4.88 12.22
C TYR A 675 -3.85 3.83 11.52
N PRO A 676 -3.46 2.54 11.54
CA PRO A 676 -2.23 1.99 12.13
C PRO A 676 -0.95 2.40 11.38
N SER A 677 0.18 2.37 12.07
CA SER A 677 1.52 2.61 11.52
C SER A 677 2.32 1.30 11.40
N TYR A 678 3.54 1.39 10.87
CA TYR A 678 4.48 0.28 10.72
C TYR A 678 5.89 0.71 11.16
N ASN A 679 6.79 -0.24 11.38
CA ASN A 679 8.17 0.05 11.77
C ASN A 679 9.08 -0.04 10.52
N PRO A 680 9.68 1.06 10.02
CA PRO A 680 10.57 1.05 8.86
C PRO A 680 11.85 0.22 9.05
N ASN A 681 12.27 -0.06 10.29
CA ASN A 681 13.43 -0.92 10.57
C ASN A 681 13.25 -2.33 9.98
N LEU A 682 12.00 -2.82 9.84
CA LEU A 682 11.70 -4.11 9.21
C LEU A 682 12.18 -4.22 7.76
N PHE A 683 12.46 -3.09 7.12
CA PHE A 683 12.84 -3.00 5.72
C PHE A 683 14.33 -2.70 5.49
N SER A 684 15.06 -2.35 6.56
CA SER A 684 16.43 -1.79 6.45
C SER A 684 17.45 -2.77 5.89
N THR A 685 17.22 -4.07 6.03
CA THR A 685 18.07 -5.16 5.52
C THR A 685 17.35 -6.03 4.50
N GLY A 686 16.20 -5.56 3.98
CA GLY A 686 15.22 -6.41 3.29
C GLY A 686 14.21 -7.01 4.27
N ILE A 687 12.92 -6.96 3.91
CA ILE A 687 11.83 -7.42 4.77
C ILE A 687 11.61 -8.91 4.64
N SER A 688 11.42 -9.60 5.78
CA SER A 688 11.04 -11.01 5.78
C SER A 688 9.61 -11.20 5.26
N THR A 689 9.31 -12.34 4.63
CA THR A 689 7.96 -12.68 4.17
C THR A 689 6.92 -12.57 5.30
N THR A 690 7.29 -13.00 6.50
CA THR A 690 6.45 -13.01 7.69
C THR A 690 6.12 -11.60 8.20
N ASP A 691 7.10 -10.69 8.19
CA ASP A 691 6.88 -9.27 8.49
C ASP A 691 6.02 -8.62 7.43
N TRP A 692 6.32 -8.84 6.15
CA TRP A 692 5.56 -8.29 5.03
C TRP A 692 4.08 -8.68 5.10
N GLN A 693 3.78 -9.96 5.34
CA GLN A 693 2.41 -10.44 5.50
C GLN A 693 1.69 -9.83 6.71
N SER A 694 2.40 -9.42 7.76
CA SER A 694 1.77 -8.78 8.94
C SER A 694 1.30 -7.34 8.68
N LEU A 695 1.71 -6.74 7.55
CA LEU A 695 1.34 -5.38 7.17
C LEU A 695 0.08 -5.33 6.30
N PHE A 696 -0.51 -6.48 5.96
CA PHE A 696 -1.77 -6.58 5.23
C PHE A 696 -2.95 -6.76 6.21
N PRO A 697 -4.14 -6.22 5.88
CA PRO A 697 -5.31 -6.39 6.73
C PRO A 697 -5.71 -7.87 6.80
N GLU A 698 -6.16 -8.33 7.98
CA GLU A 698 -6.70 -9.69 8.15
C GLU A 698 -7.95 -9.93 7.28
N ASP A 699 -8.70 -8.87 7.01
CA ASP A 699 -9.93 -8.87 6.23
C ASP A 699 -9.80 -7.91 5.03
N GLU A 700 -9.40 -8.47 3.89
CA GLU A 700 -9.20 -7.70 2.65
C GLU A 700 -10.52 -7.19 2.05
N LEU A 701 -11.66 -7.82 2.36
CA LEU A 701 -12.98 -7.49 1.82
C LEU A 701 -13.55 -6.21 2.44
N ASN A 702 -13.17 -5.90 3.69
CA ASN A 702 -13.59 -4.66 4.33
C ASN A 702 -12.79 -3.46 3.79
N PRO A 703 -13.45 -2.49 3.12
CA PRO A 703 -12.77 -1.33 2.57
C PRO A 703 -12.20 -0.38 3.63
N LEU A 704 -12.65 -0.50 4.89
CA LEU A 704 -12.17 0.29 6.03
C LEU A 704 -11.29 -0.55 6.97
N ALA A 705 -10.81 -1.72 6.53
CA ALA A 705 -9.88 -2.53 7.31
C ALA A 705 -8.58 -1.75 7.59
N PRO A 706 -7.97 -1.94 8.77
CA PRO A 706 -6.72 -1.28 9.14
C PRO A 706 -5.57 -1.70 8.20
N ARG A 707 -4.91 -0.71 7.57
CA ARG A 707 -3.83 -0.93 6.58
C ARG A 707 -2.56 -0.17 6.99
N PRO A 708 -1.61 -0.81 7.70
CA PRO A 708 -0.39 -0.17 8.19
C PRO A 708 0.39 0.63 7.15
N LEU A 709 0.56 0.10 5.93
CA LEU A 709 1.33 0.76 4.86
C LEU A 709 0.60 1.92 4.18
N TYR A 710 -0.69 2.13 4.45
CA TYR A 710 -1.52 3.10 3.75
C TYR A 710 -1.48 4.47 4.45
N ASN A 711 -1.06 5.52 3.71
CA ASN A 711 -0.96 6.87 4.25
C ASN A 711 -2.33 7.58 4.14
N ILE A 712 -3.15 7.43 5.18
CA ILE A 712 -4.50 8.01 5.24
C ILE A 712 -4.45 9.54 5.10
N ALA A 713 -3.43 10.19 5.67
CA ALA A 713 -3.30 11.65 5.67
C ALA A 713 -3.22 12.25 4.26
N THR A 714 -2.59 11.56 3.30
CA THR A 714 -2.37 12.06 1.93
C THR A 714 -3.16 11.30 0.86
N GLN A 715 -3.62 10.07 1.13
CA GLN A 715 -4.23 9.21 0.11
C GLN A 715 -5.76 9.06 0.25
N THR A 716 -6.35 9.41 1.40
CA THR A 716 -7.78 9.17 1.64
C THR A 716 -8.60 10.45 1.52
N ALA A 717 -9.23 10.64 0.37
CA ALA A 717 -10.25 11.68 0.20
C ALA A 717 -11.63 11.14 0.54
N ILE A 718 -12.31 11.80 1.48
CA ILE A 718 -13.67 11.45 1.92
C ILE A 718 -14.48 12.71 2.25
N GLN A 719 -15.78 12.53 2.50
CA GLN A 719 -16.67 13.63 2.86
C GLN A 719 -16.20 14.32 4.16
N PRO A 720 -16.01 15.65 4.17
CA PRO A 720 -15.58 16.40 5.36
C PRO A 720 -16.72 16.65 6.37
N GLY A 721 -17.98 16.50 5.94
CA GLY A 721 -19.15 16.86 6.74
C GLY A 721 -19.15 18.34 7.13
N SER A 722 -19.63 18.65 8.34
CA SER A 722 -19.86 20.04 8.76
C SER A 722 -18.62 20.94 8.88
N THR A 723 -17.39 20.41 8.72
CA THR A 723 -16.20 21.26 8.58
C THR A 723 -16.24 22.07 7.27
N PHE A 724 -16.90 21.57 6.22
CA PHE A 724 -17.03 22.28 4.95
C PHE A 724 -17.91 23.54 4.99
N LYS A 725 -18.76 23.69 6.02
CA LYS A 725 -19.66 24.86 6.17
C LYS A 725 -18.91 26.19 6.21
N MET A 726 -17.63 26.18 6.53
CA MET A 726 -16.77 27.36 6.48
C MET A 726 -16.59 27.87 5.04
N VAL A 727 -16.42 26.97 4.06
CA VAL A 727 -16.40 27.31 2.64
C VAL A 727 -17.74 27.91 2.23
N THR A 728 -18.86 27.26 2.59
CA THR A 728 -20.20 27.75 2.25
C THR A 728 -20.51 29.10 2.90
N ALA A 729 -20.11 29.31 4.16
CA ALA A 729 -20.25 30.58 4.85
C ALA A 729 -19.46 31.69 4.15
N LEU A 730 -18.19 31.41 3.83
CA LEU A 730 -17.31 32.37 3.15
C LEU A 730 -17.85 32.70 1.75
N ALA A 731 -18.33 31.71 0.99
CA ALA A 731 -18.95 31.92 -0.32
C ALA A 731 -20.20 32.83 -0.22
N ALA A 732 -21.05 32.63 0.80
CA ALA A 732 -22.24 33.44 0.99
C ALA A 732 -21.90 34.90 1.31
N LEU A 733 -20.93 35.10 2.20
CA LEU A 733 -20.43 36.43 2.57
C LEU A 733 -19.78 37.12 1.37
N ASP A 734 -18.97 36.40 0.60
CA ASP A 734 -18.28 36.91 -0.58
C ASP A 734 -19.26 37.28 -1.71
N LYS A 735 -20.38 36.56 -1.81
CA LYS A 735 -21.50 36.87 -2.71
C LYS A 735 -22.39 38.02 -2.22
N GLY A 736 -22.15 38.56 -1.02
CA GLY A 736 -22.81 39.75 -0.49
C GLY A 736 -23.80 39.52 0.65
N LEU A 737 -23.83 38.34 1.29
CA LEU A 737 -24.58 38.14 2.52
C LEU A 737 -24.05 39.08 3.61
N HIS A 738 -24.92 39.89 4.20
CA HIS A 738 -24.52 40.69 5.36
C HIS A 738 -24.26 39.78 6.58
N PRO A 739 -23.13 39.91 7.31
CA PRO A 739 -22.75 38.98 8.38
C PRO A 739 -23.78 38.86 9.51
N GLN A 740 -24.52 39.94 9.78
CA GLN A 740 -25.57 40.03 10.80
C GLN A 740 -26.96 39.65 10.29
N THR A 741 -27.12 39.24 9.03
CA THR A 741 -28.39 38.69 8.52
C THR A 741 -28.78 37.47 9.34
N ARG A 742 -29.98 37.48 9.91
CA ARG A 742 -30.48 36.40 10.76
C ARG A 742 -31.51 35.56 10.03
N ILE A 743 -31.33 34.25 10.02
CA ILE A 743 -32.26 33.27 9.45
C ILE A 743 -32.84 32.45 10.60
N ARG A 744 -34.16 32.33 10.64
CA ARG A 744 -34.84 31.47 11.62
C ARG A 744 -34.80 30.01 11.17
N ASP A 745 -34.13 29.16 11.94
CA ASP A 745 -34.16 27.71 11.83
C ASP A 745 -35.56 27.16 12.17
N MET A 746 -36.18 26.54 11.17
CA MET A 746 -37.50 25.92 11.25
C MET A 746 -37.44 24.39 11.21
N GLY A 747 -36.24 23.81 11.40
CA GLY A 747 -36.00 22.38 11.62
C GLY A 747 -35.65 21.59 10.35
N TYR A 748 -36.37 21.81 9.25
CA TYR A 748 -36.11 21.10 7.99
C TYR A 748 -36.61 21.88 6.76
N VAL A 749 -35.95 21.65 5.62
CA VAL A 749 -36.43 22.08 4.30
C VAL A 749 -36.85 20.86 3.48
N SER A 750 -37.72 21.07 2.50
CA SER A 750 -38.21 20.02 1.60
C SER A 750 -37.88 20.33 0.16
N VAL A 751 -37.34 19.34 -0.56
CA VAL A 751 -37.09 19.42 -2.00
C VAL A 751 -37.78 18.24 -2.64
N GLY A 752 -38.87 18.49 -3.37
CA GLY A 752 -39.73 17.42 -3.86
C GLY A 752 -40.27 16.55 -2.71
N THR A 753 -39.97 15.24 -2.74
CA THR A 753 -40.32 14.29 -1.68
C THR A 753 -39.29 14.21 -0.55
N ASP A 754 -38.10 14.77 -0.76
CA ASP A 754 -36.99 14.63 0.18
C ASP A 754 -37.06 15.69 1.28
N THR A 755 -36.66 15.29 2.49
CA THR A 755 -36.65 16.16 3.66
C THR A 755 -35.24 16.28 4.22
N PHE A 756 -34.69 17.49 4.16
CA PHE A 756 -33.36 17.83 4.65
C PHE A 756 -33.47 18.44 6.03
N ARG A 757 -33.06 17.68 7.04
CA ARG A 757 -33.25 18.04 8.45
C ARG A 757 -31.99 18.69 9.02
N CYS A 758 -32.21 19.66 9.89
CA CYS A 758 -31.22 20.10 10.84
C CYS A 758 -30.94 18.98 11.86
N LEU A 759 -29.68 18.78 12.25
CA LEU A 759 -29.30 17.68 13.14
C LEU A 759 -30.02 17.76 14.50
N ILE A 760 -30.19 18.96 15.06
CA ILE A 760 -30.92 19.17 16.32
C ILE A 760 -32.39 18.74 16.23
N TRP A 761 -33.02 18.94 15.05
CA TRP A 761 -34.39 18.55 14.80
C TRP A 761 -34.53 17.04 14.78
N THR A 762 -33.61 16.34 14.10
CA THR A 762 -33.55 14.87 14.09
C THR A 762 -33.35 14.32 15.50
N ASN A 763 -32.48 14.93 16.31
CA ASN A 763 -32.11 14.40 17.61
C ASN A 763 -33.11 14.71 18.73
N SER A 764 -33.86 15.82 18.64
CA SER A 764 -34.66 16.32 19.76
C SER A 764 -36.00 16.97 19.37
N GLY A 765 -36.29 17.14 18.08
CA GLY A 765 -37.46 17.88 17.61
C GLY A 765 -37.41 19.40 17.89
N ARG A 766 -36.24 19.92 18.33
CA ARG A 766 -36.01 21.35 18.58
C ARG A 766 -35.38 22.03 17.36
N THR A 767 -35.36 23.36 17.36
CA THR A 767 -34.64 24.18 16.37
C THR A 767 -33.67 25.13 17.09
N HIS A 768 -32.70 25.68 16.36
CA HIS A 768 -31.74 26.65 16.92
C HIS A 768 -32.36 28.05 17.11
N GLY A 769 -33.41 28.38 16.36
CA GLY A 769 -34.02 29.72 16.41
C GLY A 769 -33.39 30.66 15.39
N TYR A 770 -33.23 31.94 15.73
CA TYR A 770 -32.62 32.91 14.81
C TYR A 770 -31.10 32.88 14.89
N GLU A 771 -30.47 32.55 13.76
CA GLU A 771 -29.03 32.40 13.63
C GLU A 771 -28.48 33.40 12.60
N ASN A 772 -27.37 34.07 12.88
CA ASN A 772 -26.51 34.68 11.87
C ASN A 772 -25.43 33.68 11.39
N VAL A 773 -24.53 34.10 10.48
CA VAL A 773 -23.52 33.19 9.92
C VAL A 773 -22.57 32.59 10.98
N ALA A 774 -22.15 33.40 11.97
CA ALA A 774 -21.24 32.96 13.02
C ALA A 774 -21.95 32.03 14.02
N GLU A 775 -23.19 32.34 14.40
CA GLU A 775 -24.02 31.49 15.25
C GLU A 775 -24.37 30.17 14.54
N ALA A 776 -24.66 30.21 13.23
CA ALA A 776 -24.90 29.01 12.42
C ALA A 776 -23.68 28.09 12.32
N LEU A 777 -22.45 28.65 12.30
CA LEU A 777 -21.22 27.89 12.40
C LEU A 777 -21.03 27.30 13.82
N ARG A 778 -21.29 28.08 14.88
CA ARG A 778 -21.26 27.65 16.30
C ARG A 778 -22.13 26.42 16.53
N ASP A 779 -23.38 26.49 16.12
CA ASP A 779 -24.39 25.46 16.36
C ASP A 779 -24.41 24.41 15.25
N SER A 780 -23.58 24.59 14.22
CA SER A 780 -23.52 23.71 13.05
C SER A 780 -24.91 23.55 12.39
N CYS A 781 -25.66 24.63 12.25
CA CYS A 781 -27.06 24.62 11.83
C CYS A 781 -27.22 24.31 10.33
N ASN A 782 -27.59 23.07 9.95
CA ASN A 782 -27.78 22.71 8.54
C ASN A 782 -28.85 23.58 7.85
N TYR A 783 -29.93 23.92 8.57
CA TYR A 783 -31.05 24.68 8.00
C TYR A 783 -30.62 26.03 7.45
N PHE A 784 -29.71 26.72 8.16
CA PHE A 784 -29.16 28.00 7.72
C PHE A 784 -28.47 27.85 6.35
N PHE A 785 -27.58 26.88 6.21
CA PHE A 785 -26.84 26.63 4.95
C PHE A 785 -27.75 26.14 3.82
N TYR A 786 -28.75 25.31 4.12
CA TYR A 786 -29.76 24.94 3.14
C TYR A 786 -30.55 26.14 2.63
N THR A 787 -30.87 27.08 3.53
CA THR A 787 -31.58 28.31 3.17
C THR A 787 -30.75 29.19 2.24
N LEU A 788 -29.43 29.22 2.40
CA LEU A 788 -28.53 29.95 1.49
C LEU A 788 -28.53 29.38 0.07
N ALA A 789 -28.58 28.06 -0.09
CA ALA A 789 -28.71 27.42 -1.41
C ALA A 789 -30.10 27.64 -2.04
N ILE A 790 -31.16 27.71 -1.22
CA ILE A 790 -32.53 27.97 -1.70
C ILE A 790 -32.73 29.44 -2.05
N GLY A 791 -32.06 30.36 -1.35
CA GLY A 791 -32.14 31.82 -1.54
C GLY A 791 -33.22 32.53 -0.71
N TYR A 792 -34.13 31.76 -0.11
CA TYR A 792 -35.18 32.26 0.78
C TYR A 792 -35.51 31.21 1.84
N ASN A 793 -36.01 31.66 3.00
CA ASN A 793 -36.48 30.77 4.04
C ASN A 793 -37.80 30.11 3.59
N GLN A 794 -37.73 28.84 3.20
CA GLN A 794 -38.86 28.10 2.63
C GLN A 794 -40.09 28.05 3.56
N ARG A 795 -39.88 28.11 4.88
CA ARG A 795 -40.95 27.94 5.87
C ARG A 795 -41.61 29.25 6.27
N THR A 796 -40.89 30.37 6.18
CA THR A 796 -41.42 31.71 6.51
C THR A 796 -41.73 32.55 5.28
N GLY A 797 -41.16 32.22 4.12
CA GLY A 797 -41.23 33.01 2.88
C GLY A 797 -40.27 34.20 2.83
N GLU A 798 -39.42 34.37 3.85
CA GLU A 798 -38.49 35.49 3.98
C GLU A 798 -37.35 35.40 2.96
N GLN A 799 -37.10 36.47 2.21
CA GLN A 799 -35.99 36.57 1.26
C GLN A 799 -34.68 36.87 2.01
N ILE A 800 -33.61 36.13 1.70
CA ILE A 800 -32.31 36.32 2.37
C ILE A 800 -31.43 37.36 1.65
N GLY A 801 -31.73 37.64 0.38
CA GLY A 801 -30.98 38.60 -0.46
C GLY A 801 -29.76 38.01 -1.16
N VAL A 802 -29.41 36.76 -0.86
CA VAL A 802 -28.37 35.98 -1.55
C VAL A 802 -28.91 34.59 -1.85
N LYS A 803 -28.51 34.01 -2.98
CA LYS A 803 -28.71 32.60 -3.32
C LYS A 803 -27.36 32.02 -3.75
N LEU A 804 -26.89 31.00 -3.05
CA LEU A 804 -25.70 30.26 -3.44
C LEU A 804 -26.04 29.27 -4.56
N GLU A 805 -25.29 29.36 -5.64
CA GLU A 805 -25.24 28.33 -6.68
C GLU A 805 -24.04 27.41 -6.43
N ILE A 806 -24.00 26.27 -7.10
CA ILE A 806 -22.90 25.31 -6.94
C ILE A 806 -21.56 25.91 -7.40
N GLU A 807 -21.57 26.73 -8.45
CA GLU A 807 -20.39 27.37 -9.02
C GLU A 807 -19.70 28.28 -8.00
N ASP A 808 -20.45 28.98 -7.14
CA ASP A 808 -19.88 29.84 -6.10
C ASP A 808 -19.05 29.01 -5.11
N ILE A 809 -19.59 27.86 -4.70
CA ILE A 809 -18.97 26.95 -3.74
C ILE A 809 -17.75 26.28 -4.37
N VAL A 810 -17.88 25.81 -5.61
CA VAL A 810 -16.81 25.15 -6.37
C VAL A 810 -15.64 26.10 -6.62
N ASN A 811 -15.92 27.32 -7.08
CA ASN A 811 -14.87 28.32 -7.35
C ASN A 811 -14.11 28.69 -6.09
N LEU A 812 -14.80 28.90 -4.98
CA LEU A 812 -14.14 29.18 -3.71
C LEU A 812 -13.35 27.98 -3.20
N SER A 813 -13.88 26.76 -3.32
CA SER A 813 -13.19 25.53 -2.92
C SER A 813 -11.87 25.36 -3.68
N LYS A 814 -11.85 25.66 -4.98
CA LYS A 814 -10.63 25.64 -5.81
C LYS A 814 -9.59 26.64 -5.29
N GLN A 815 -9.99 27.88 -5.02
CA GLN A 815 -9.08 28.90 -4.49
C GLN A 815 -8.49 28.51 -3.13
N LEU A 816 -9.26 27.79 -2.30
CA LEU A 816 -8.82 27.27 -1.01
C LEU A 816 -7.94 26.01 -1.12
N GLY A 817 -7.60 25.55 -2.34
CA GLY A 817 -6.73 24.39 -2.57
C GLY A 817 -7.42 23.03 -2.45
N LEU A 818 -8.74 22.98 -2.31
CA LEU A 818 -9.48 21.71 -2.15
C LEU A 818 -9.63 20.90 -3.46
N ASN A 819 -9.16 21.44 -4.59
CA ASN A 819 -9.12 20.75 -5.88
C ASN A 819 -7.72 20.22 -6.22
N ASP A 820 -6.69 20.75 -5.57
CA ASP A 820 -5.30 20.60 -5.98
C ASP A 820 -4.55 19.68 -4.98
N LYS A 821 -3.41 19.14 -5.39
CA LYS A 821 -2.48 18.51 -4.45
C LYS A 821 -1.88 19.59 -3.55
N SER A 822 -1.57 19.25 -2.31
CA SER A 822 -1.04 20.17 -1.30
C SER A 822 0.37 20.69 -1.58
N GLY A 823 1.15 19.98 -2.40
CA GLY A 823 2.57 20.29 -2.69
C GLY A 823 3.57 19.46 -1.89
N ILE A 824 3.10 18.59 -1.00
CA ILE A 824 3.94 17.77 -0.11
C ILE A 824 4.99 16.94 -0.87
N GLU A 825 6.24 16.91 -0.41
CA GLU A 825 7.35 16.21 -1.09
C GLU A 825 7.37 14.69 -0.80
N ILE A 826 6.23 14.02 -0.98
CA ILE A 826 6.10 12.56 -0.98
C ILE A 826 5.59 12.12 -2.37
N ASN A 827 6.50 11.58 -3.17
CA ASN A 827 6.20 11.14 -4.53
C ASN A 827 5.55 9.75 -4.57
N VAL A 828 5.97 8.86 -3.66
CA VAL A 828 5.49 7.48 -3.59
C VAL A 828 5.02 7.12 -2.16
N PRO A 829 3.74 6.76 -1.96
CA PRO A 829 2.65 6.96 -2.92
C PRO A 829 2.34 8.45 -3.06
N SER A 830 2.05 8.88 -4.29
CA SER A 830 1.65 10.26 -4.56
C SER A 830 0.37 10.62 -3.78
N GLU A 831 0.31 11.86 -3.33
CA GLU A 831 -0.91 12.47 -2.79
C GLU A 831 -2.10 12.30 -3.74
N PHE A 832 -3.26 11.97 -3.18
CA PHE A 832 -4.53 11.91 -3.88
C PHE A 832 -5.28 13.24 -3.73
N SER A 833 -5.95 13.70 -4.80
CA SER A 833 -6.90 14.82 -4.72
C SER A 833 -8.29 14.30 -5.10
N GLY A 834 -9.25 14.45 -4.18
CA GLY A 834 -10.65 14.06 -4.43
C GLY A 834 -11.39 15.00 -5.39
N GLY A 835 -10.81 16.17 -5.68
CA GLY A 835 -11.43 17.20 -6.51
C GLY A 835 -12.62 17.88 -5.84
N VAL A 836 -13.23 18.80 -6.58
CA VAL A 836 -14.46 19.51 -6.16
C VAL A 836 -15.69 18.91 -6.83
N PRO A 837 -16.89 19.06 -6.23
CA PRO A 837 -18.12 18.55 -6.84
C PRO A 837 -18.33 19.08 -8.27
N ASP A 838 -18.51 18.16 -9.21
CA ASP A 838 -18.70 18.48 -10.63
C ASP A 838 -20.04 17.89 -11.15
N PRO A 839 -21.01 18.75 -11.52
CA PRO A 839 -22.26 18.34 -12.15
C PRO A 839 -22.11 17.43 -13.37
N GLN A 840 -21.15 17.70 -14.25
CA GLN A 840 -20.95 16.91 -15.46
C GLN A 840 -20.44 15.51 -15.12
N GLN A 841 -19.47 15.44 -14.20
CA GLN A 841 -18.93 14.17 -13.73
C GLN A 841 -19.99 13.31 -13.03
N LYS A 842 -20.92 13.93 -12.29
CA LYS A 842 -22.05 13.23 -11.67
C LYS A 842 -22.96 12.58 -12.70
N THR A 843 -23.31 13.31 -13.75
CA THR A 843 -24.15 12.80 -14.85
C THR A 843 -23.48 11.60 -15.52
N ILE A 844 -22.20 11.73 -15.86
CA ILE A 844 -21.41 10.66 -16.49
C ILE A 844 -21.39 9.42 -15.59
N THR A 845 -21.06 9.60 -14.31
CA THR A 845 -20.94 8.50 -13.35
C THR A 845 -22.28 7.82 -13.08
N THR A 846 -23.37 8.58 -12.94
CA THR A 846 -24.69 8.00 -12.65
C THR A 846 -25.26 7.24 -13.85
N LYS A 847 -25.04 7.74 -15.08
CA LYS A 847 -25.38 7.01 -16.31
C LYS A 847 -24.61 5.69 -16.41
N TYR A 848 -23.32 5.73 -16.12
CA TYR A 848 -22.48 4.53 -16.07
C TYR A 848 -22.99 3.52 -15.03
N LEU A 849 -23.30 3.96 -13.80
CA LEU A 849 -23.83 3.08 -12.75
C LEU A 849 -25.19 2.47 -13.09
N LEU A 850 -26.11 3.26 -13.67
CA LEU A 850 -27.41 2.75 -14.15
C LEU A 850 -27.20 1.65 -15.20
N ARG A 851 -26.33 1.91 -16.18
CA ARG A 851 -25.98 0.94 -17.23
C ARG A 851 -25.44 -0.35 -16.61
N GLN A 852 -24.45 -0.28 -15.72
CA GLN A 852 -23.88 -1.45 -15.05
C GLN A 852 -24.91 -2.23 -14.21
N PHE A 853 -25.79 -1.53 -13.51
CA PHE A 853 -26.87 -2.16 -12.75
C PHE A 853 -27.83 -2.93 -13.65
N LEU A 854 -28.26 -2.33 -14.76
CA LEU A 854 -29.19 -2.97 -15.69
C LEU A 854 -28.53 -4.15 -16.41
N ILE A 855 -27.27 -4.03 -16.84
CA ILE A 855 -26.48 -5.14 -17.41
C ILE A 855 -26.52 -6.37 -16.50
N GLY A 856 -26.26 -6.18 -15.20
CA GLY A 856 -26.20 -7.29 -14.25
C GLY A 856 -27.56 -7.83 -13.76
N ASN A 857 -28.68 -7.15 -14.05
CA ASN A 857 -29.94 -7.46 -13.37
C ASN A 857 -31.22 -7.43 -14.21
N VAL A 858 -31.25 -6.80 -15.38
CA VAL A 858 -32.51 -6.55 -16.12
C VAL A 858 -33.27 -7.83 -16.45
N GLU A 859 -32.57 -8.91 -16.80
CA GLU A 859 -33.15 -10.23 -17.10
C GLU A 859 -33.91 -10.84 -15.93
N LYS A 860 -33.41 -10.61 -14.70
CA LYS A 860 -34.06 -11.12 -13.50
C LYS A 860 -35.47 -10.53 -13.36
N TYR A 861 -35.71 -9.34 -13.90
CA TYR A 861 -36.98 -8.63 -13.82
C TYR A 861 -37.94 -8.89 -14.98
N LEU A 862 -37.63 -9.80 -15.90
CA LEU A 862 -38.53 -10.13 -17.00
C LEU A 862 -39.84 -10.78 -16.52
N LYS A 863 -40.91 -10.59 -17.31
CA LYS A 863 -42.18 -11.32 -17.17
C LYS A 863 -41.98 -12.79 -17.58
N GLU A 864 -42.80 -13.69 -17.04
CA GLU A 864 -42.62 -15.16 -17.21
C GLU A 864 -42.56 -15.64 -18.68
N GLU A 865 -43.19 -14.91 -19.60
CA GLU A 865 -43.24 -15.23 -21.03
C GLU A 865 -42.27 -14.40 -21.90
N VAL A 866 -41.41 -13.59 -21.26
CA VAL A 866 -40.47 -12.69 -21.95
C VAL A 866 -39.05 -13.14 -21.67
N SER A 867 -38.30 -13.42 -22.74
CA SER A 867 -36.85 -13.59 -22.72
C SER A 867 -36.21 -12.52 -23.58
N PHE A 868 -35.16 -11.88 -23.09
CA PHE A 868 -34.32 -11.03 -23.93
C PHE A 868 -33.23 -11.89 -24.58
N ASP A 869 -33.00 -11.69 -25.87
CA ASP A 869 -31.69 -11.94 -26.48
C ASP A 869 -30.74 -10.77 -26.12
N GLU A 870 -29.42 -10.91 -26.30
CA GLU A 870 -28.48 -9.83 -25.91
C GLU A 870 -28.72 -8.55 -26.72
N GLU A 871 -29.33 -8.67 -27.90
CA GLU A 871 -29.77 -7.53 -28.67
C GLU A 871 -30.91 -6.79 -27.94
N THR A 872 -32.05 -7.41 -27.71
CA THR A 872 -33.20 -6.83 -27.00
C THR A 872 -32.83 -6.34 -25.60
N LYS A 873 -31.93 -7.04 -24.90
CA LYS A 873 -31.41 -6.64 -23.58
C LYS A 873 -30.62 -5.35 -23.66
N SER A 874 -29.58 -5.33 -24.50
CA SER A 874 -28.95 -4.14 -25.07
C SER A 874 -29.85 -2.89 -25.16
N SER A 875 -30.77 -2.95 -26.11
CA SER A 875 -31.59 -1.81 -26.53
C SER A 875 -32.58 -1.41 -25.44
N THR A 876 -33.04 -2.38 -24.67
CA THR A 876 -33.83 -2.12 -23.48
C THR A 876 -33.03 -1.38 -22.41
N ILE A 877 -31.80 -1.82 -22.10
CA ILE A 877 -30.92 -1.17 -21.12
C ILE A 877 -30.68 0.27 -21.53
N ASP A 878 -30.33 0.42 -22.79
CA ASP A 878 -29.97 1.69 -23.34
C ASP A 878 -31.16 2.67 -23.48
N GLU A 879 -32.34 2.19 -23.87
CA GLU A 879 -33.59 2.95 -23.82
C GLU A 879 -33.86 3.40 -22.39
N ILE A 880 -33.66 2.53 -21.40
CA ILE A 880 -33.79 2.92 -20.00
C ILE A 880 -32.76 3.98 -19.59
N VAL A 881 -31.53 3.92 -20.12
CA VAL A 881 -30.47 4.91 -19.82
C VAL A 881 -30.74 6.24 -20.53
N SER A 882 -31.24 6.26 -21.76
CA SER A 882 -31.59 7.48 -22.51
C SER A 882 -32.71 8.26 -21.83
N TRP A 883 -33.53 7.61 -21.01
CA TRP A 883 -34.50 8.31 -20.15
C TRP A 883 -33.87 9.30 -19.18
N SER A 884 -32.56 9.21 -18.95
CA SER A 884 -31.81 10.18 -18.14
C SER A 884 -31.43 11.45 -18.89
N GLU A 885 -31.64 11.49 -20.21
CA GLU A 885 -31.30 12.62 -21.09
C GLU A 885 -32.48 13.58 -21.31
N TYR A 886 -33.68 13.19 -20.88
CA TYR A 886 -34.82 14.10 -20.87
C TYR A 886 -34.56 15.29 -19.93
N GLU A 887 -34.89 16.49 -20.40
CA GLU A 887 -34.78 17.73 -19.61
C GLU A 887 -35.53 17.63 -18.26
N GLU A 888 -36.68 16.94 -18.24
CA GLU A 888 -37.41 16.64 -17.01
C GLU A 888 -37.40 15.14 -16.68
N PRO A 889 -37.12 14.73 -15.42
CA PRO A 889 -37.13 13.33 -15.03
C PRO A 889 -38.49 12.66 -15.22
N ILE A 890 -38.57 11.66 -16.09
CA ILE A 890 -39.82 10.93 -16.41
C ILE A 890 -40.57 10.43 -15.16
N THR A 891 -41.89 10.55 -15.12
CA THR A 891 -42.68 10.21 -13.92
C THR A 891 -42.60 8.72 -13.56
N ARG A 892 -42.81 8.34 -12.29
CA ARG A 892 -42.81 6.92 -11.87
C ARG A 892 -43.81 6.07 -12.69
N ASN A 893 -45.00 6.60 -12.97
CA ASN A 893 -46.01 5.91 -13.77
C ASN A 893 -45.55 5.74 -15.22
N GLU A 894 -44.82 6.72 -15.75
CA GLU A 894 -44.24 6.65 -17.08
C GLU A 894 -43.10 5.63 -17.15
N VAL A 895 -42.18 5.61 -16.17
CA VAL A 895 -41.16 4.57 -16.02
C VAL A 895 -41.82 3.19 -15.97
N ARG A 896 -42.81 3.00 -15.09
CA ARG A 896 -43.58 1.76 -14.95
C ARG A 896 -44.20 1.33 -16.28
N ARG A 897 -44.85 2.26 -17.00
CA ARG A 897 -45.50 2.01 -18.28
C ARG A 897 -44.49 1.64 -19.37
N ARG A 898 -43.33 2.29 -19.39
CA ARG A 898 -42.27 2.01 -20.37
C ARG A 898 -41.60 0.66 -20.09
N LEU A 899 -41.26 0.36 -18.84
CA LEU A 899 -40.76 -0.96 -18.44
C LEU A 899 -41.75 -2.07 -18.78
N ASP A 900 -43.02 -1.89 -18.48
CA ASP A 900 -44.08 -2.86 -18.79
C ASP A 900 -44.20 -3.14 -20.31
N LYS A 901 -44.02 -2.09 -21.13
CA LYS A 901 -43.96 -2.17 -22.59
C LYS A 901 -42.70 -2.85 -23.12
N LEU A 902 -41.60 -2.76 -22.38
CA LEU A 902 -40.34 -3.43 -22.68
C LEU A 902 -40.34 -4.90 -22.23
N GLY A 903 -41.49 -5.45 -21.82
CA GLY A 903 -41.58 -6.86 -21.38
C GLY A 903 -40.97 -7.13 -19.99
N ILE A 904 -40.53 -6.07 -19.30
CA ILE A 904 -40.02 -6.12 -17.94
C ILE A 904 -41.21 -6.04 -16.98
N ASP A 905 -41.20 -6.85 -15.92
CA ASP A 905 -42.13 -6.70 -14.82
C ASP A 905 -41.69 -5.50 -13.95
N PRO A 906 -42.42 -4.37 -14.03
CA PRO A 906 -42.01 -3.13 -13.40
C PRO A 906 -42.14 -3.16 -11.87
N ASP A 907 -42.96 -4.07 -11.33
CA ASP A 907 -43.32 -4.17 -9.91
C ASP A 907 -42.61 -5.35 -9.22
N LYS A 908 -41.88 -6.19 -9.98
CA LYS A 908 -41.07 -7.31 -9.47
C LYS A 908 -39.97 -6.84 -8.51
N LYS A 909 -39.81 -7.60 -7.42
CA LYS A 909 -38.83 -7.38 -6.35
C LYS A 909 -37.97 -8.63 -6.19
N MET A 910 -36.67 -8.46 -6.03
CA MET A 910 -35.78 -9.60 -5.78
C MET A 910 -35.84 -10.05 -4.30
N PRO A 911 -35.52 -11.32 -3.99
CA PRO A 911 -35.40 -11.77 -2.61
C PRO A 911 -34.49 -10.85 -1.78
N GLY A 912 -35.00 -10.36 -0.65
CA GLY A 912 -34.29 -9.41 0.22
C GLY A 912 -34.44 -7.93 -0.14
N GLU A 913 -35.07 -7.59 -1.27
CA GLU A 913 -35.24 -6.20 -1.71
C GLU A 913 -36.63 -5.63 -1.39
N ARG A 914 -36.67 -4.36 -0.95
CA ARG A 914 -37.92 -3.66 -0.62
C ARG A 914 -38.54 -2.92 -1.81
N ASN A 915 -37.71 -2.48 -2.76
CA ASN A 915 -38.08 -1.59 -3.86
C ASN A 915 -38.28 -2.39 -5.15
N SER A 916 -39.24 -1.99 -6.00
CA SER A 916 -39.38 -2.59 -7.34
C SER A 916 -38.32 -2.07 -8.31
N LEU A 917 -38.16 -2.73 -9.46
CA LEU A 917 -37.27 -2.24 -10.52
C LEU A 917 -37.63 -0.81 -10.96
N THR A 918 -38.93 -0.51 -11.07
CA THR A 918 -39.38 0.87 -11.35
C THR A 918 -38.87 1.87 -10.33
N ASP A 919 -38.96 1.52 -9.04
CA ASP A 919 -38.53 2.41 -7.97
C ASP A 919 -37.00 2.61 -8.01
N LYS A 920 -36.23 1.56 -8.31
CA LYS A 920 -34.78 1.66 -8.47
C LYS A 920 -34.40 2.56 -9.64
N ILE A 921 -34.92 2.30 -10.83
CA ILE A 921 -34.61 3.10 -12.02
C ILE A 921 -35.01 4.56 -11.78
N LYS A 922 -36.22 4.80 -11.29
CA LYS A 922 -36.72 6.16 -11.06
C LYS A 922 -35.94 6.89 -9.97
N TYR A 923 -35.84 6.33 -8.77
CA TYR A 923 -35.38 7.07 -7.59
C TYR A 923 -33.87 6.95 -7.33
N THR A 924 -33.25 5.83 -7.71
CA THR A 924 -31.80 5.62 -7.52
C THR A 924 -30.98 6.19 -8.66
N TYR A 925 -31.51 6.20 -9.89
CA TYR A 925 -30.75 6.60 -11.08
C TYR A 925 -31.32 7.83 -11.77
N LEU A 926 -32.50 7.75 -12.39
CA LEU A 926 -33.01 8.84 -13.25
C LEU A 926 -33.19 10.16 -12.48
N ASN A 927 -33.67 10.12 -11.25
CA ASN A 927 -33.74 11.31 -10.39
C ASN A 927 -32.38 11.85 -9.95
N GLN A 928 -31.32 11.04 -10.06
CA GLN A 928 -29.98 11.35 -9.59
C GLN A 928 -29.01 11.74 -10.72
N VAL A 929 -29.33 11.50 -12.00
CA VAL A 929 -28.42 11.79 -13.13
C VAL A 929 -28.17 13.28 -13.31
N GLY A 930 -29.20 14.12 -13.16
CA GLY A 930 -29.07 15.57 -13.19
C GLY A 930 -28.55 16.13 -11.86
N TRP A 931 -27.84 17.26 -11.94
CA TRP A 931 -27.59 18.07 -10.75
C TRP A 931 -28.88 18.73 -10.31
N ASN A 932 -29.26 18.51 -9.06
CA ASN A 932 -30.49 19.04 -8.51
C ASN A 932 -30.24 19.86 -7.24
N LEU A 933 -31.29 20.51 -6.75
CA LEU A 933 -31.21 21.29 -5.52
C LEU A 933 -30.82 20.40 -4.33
N SER A 934 -31.28 19.15 -4.26
CA SER A 934 -30.91 18.18 -3.21
C SER A 934 -29.39 17.92 -3.15
N ASP A 935 -28.72 17.86 -4.30
CA ASP A 935 -27.26 17.76 -4.38
C ASP A 935 -26.58 19.00 -3.83
N THR A 936 -27.06 20.17 -4.24
CA THR A 936 -26.56 21.46 -3.75
C THR A 936 -26.72 21.55 -2.23
N LEU A 937 -27.86 21.12 -1.70
CA LEU A 937 -28.09 21.05 -0.26
C LEU A 937 -27.09 20.13 0.44
N ASN A 938 -26.80 18.94 -0.11
CA ASN A 938 -25.79 18.05 0.46
C ASN A 938 -24.38 18.67 0.39
N VAL A 939 -24.02 19.31 -0.73
CA VAL A 939 -22.71 19.92 -0.92
C VAL A 939 -22.48 21.05 0.09
N THR A 940 -23.48 21.92 0.33
CA THR A 940 -23.36 23.04 1.28
C THR A 940 -23.06 22.64 2.73
N ILE A 941 -23.24 21.36 3.07
CA ILE A 941 -22.94 20.85 4.42
C ILE A 941 -21.80 19.82 4.44
N GLY A 942 -21.03 19.72 3.34
CA GLY A 942 -19.88 18.82 3.23
C GLY A 942 -20.24 17.34 3.02
N GLN A 943 -21.44 17.06 2.49
CA GLN A 943 -21.90 15.70 2.13
C GLN A 943 -21.95 15.54 0.60
N GLY A 944 -22.40 14.38 0.14
CA GLY A 944 -22.55 14.10 -1.30
C GLY A 944 -21.19 13.91 -1.96
N LEU A 945 -20.92 14.70 -3.00
CA LEU A 945 -19.71 14.59 -3.84
C LEU A 945 -18.48 15.31 -3.28
N ASN A 946 -18.59 15.95 -2.10
CA ASN A 946 -17.40 16.49 -1.44
C ASN A 946 -16.47 15.35 -1.04
N SER A 947 -15.18 15.48 -1.35
CA SER A 947 -14.18 14.46 -1.01
C SER A 947 -12.79 15.10 -0.87
N TYR A 948 -12.25 15.15 0.35
CA TYR A 948 -10.98 15.84 0.63
C TYR A 948 -10.09 15.03 1.57
N THR A 949 -8.78 15.14 1.38
CA THR A 949 -7.78 14.50 2.24
C THR A 949 -7.56 15.29 3.54
N PRO A 950 -7.11 14.66 4.63
CA PRO A 950 -6.72 15.36 5.85
C PRO A 950 -5.70 16.48 5.62
N ILE A 951 -4.71 16.26 4.75
CA ILE A 951 -3.71 17.28 4.42
C ILE A 951 -4.30 18.48 3.66
N GLN A 952 -5.21 18.26 2.71
CA GLN A 952 -5.97 19.34 2.05
C GLN A 952 -6.80 20.14 3.07
N MET A 953 -7.46 19.44 4.00
CA MET A 953 -8.24 20.09 5.06
C MET A 953 -7.35 20.90 6.02
N ALA A 954 -6.14 20.44 6.36
CA ALA A 954 -5.21 21.23 7.17
C ALA A 954 -4.73 22.49 6.44
N ASN A 955 -4.37 22.38 5.15
CA ASN A 955 -3.96 23.54 4.35
C ASN A 955 -5.10 24.56 4.18
N PHE A 956 -6.32 24.08 3.97
CA PHE A 956 -7.51 24.93 3.92
C PHE A 956 -7.66 25.76 5.21
N ILE A 957 -7.50 25.13 6.37
CA ILE A 957 -7.65 25.81 7.66
C ILE A 957 -6.49 26.77 7.92
N SER A 958 -5.28 26.39 7.53
CA SER A 958 -4.12 27.29 7.51
C SER A 958 -4.43 28.56 6.71
N THR A 959 -4.86 28.40 5.45
CA THR A 959 -5.22 29.49 4.54
C THR A 959 -6.31 30.40 5.12
N LEU A 960 -7.37 29.81 5.69
CA LEU A 960 -8.48 30.54 6.29
C LEU A 960 -8.05 31.35 7.51
N SER A 961 -7.19 30.78 8.35
CA SER A 961 -6.76 31.39 9.61
C SER A 961 -5.76 32.53 9.41
N ASN A 962 -4.86 32.40 8.42
CA ASN A 962 -3.77 33.34 8.15
C ASN A 962 -4.13 34.35 7.05
N GLY A 963 -5.31 34.97 7.11
CA GLY A 963 -5.66 36.12 6.27
C GLY A 963 -5.85 35.82 4.77
N GLY A 964 -6.00 34.55 4.39
CA GLY A 964 -6.22 34.08 3.02
C GLY A 964 -4.94 33.77 2.25
N TYR A 965 -3.79 33.66 2.90
CA TYR A 965 -2.54 33.23 2.26
C TYR A 965 -2.46 31.71 2.25
N ARG A 966 -2.52 31.13 1.05
CA ARG A 966 -2.36 29.71 0.78
C ARG A 966 -0.88 29.40 0.56
N HIS A 967 -0.40 28.33 1.17
CA HIS A 967 0.97 27.84 0.98
C HIS A 967 0.94 26.51 0.24
N GLU A 968 1.95 26.26 -0.60
CA GLU A 968 2.34 24.88 -0.91
C GLU A 968 2.93 24.29 0.36
N LEU A 969 2.46 23.10 0.75
CA LEU A 969 2.92 22.46 1.97
C LEU A 969 4.28 21.81 1.73
N SER A 970 5.17 21.90 2.72
CA SER A 970 6.52 21.30 2.65
C SER A 970 6.85 20.51 3.91
N LEU A 971 7.57 19.41 3.73
CA LEU A 971 8.23 18.62 4.76
C LEU A 971 9.71 18.97 4.90
N ILE A 972 10.30 19.72 3.97
CA ILE A 972 11.74 19.97 3.96
C ILE A 972 12.02 21.34 4.54
N GLU A 973 12.89 21.38 5.56
CA GLU A 973 13.45 22.61 6.10
C GLU A 973 14.73 22.98 5.36
N SER A 974 15.67 22.04 5.26
CA SER A 974 16.96 22.25 4.58
C SER A 974 17.63 20.94 4.18
N ILE A 975 18.56 21.02 3.24
CA ILE A 975 19.46 19.92 2.85
C ILE A 975 20.89 20.39 3.05
N LYS A 976 21.69 19.61 3.78
CA LYS A 976 23.08 19.93 4.10
C LYS A 976 23.98 18.79 3.65
N ASN A 977 25.25 19.09 3.37
CA ASN A 977 26.21 18.01 3.09
C ASN A 977 26.40 17.08 4.29
N TYR A 978 27.00 15.90 4.06
CA TYR A 978 27.14 14.83 5.07
C TYR A 978 27.76 15.29 6.40
N ASN A 979 28.64 16.29 6.39
CA ASN A 979 29.30 16.85 7.59
C ASN A 979 28.63 18.15 8.12
N ASN A 980 27.46 18.52 7.60
CA ASN A 980 26.67 19.69 7.96
C ASN A 980 27.39 21.05 7.82
N THR A 981 28.46 21.13 7.02
CA THR A 981 29.24 22.37 6.82
C THR A 981 28.69 23.28 5.73
N VAL A 982 27.94 22.73 4.76
CA VAL A 982 27.39 23.46 3.62
C VAL A 982 25.90 23.16 3.48
N SER A 983 25.08 24.23 3.48
CA SER A 983 23.66 24.18 3.15
C SER A 983 23.50 24.19 1.62
N LYS A 984 22.89 23.15 1.05
CA LYS A 984 22.62 23.00 -0.39
C LYS A 984 21.23 23.50 -0.76
N TYR A 985 20.29 23.48 0.18
CA TYR A 985 18.91 23.94 0.02
C TYR A 985 18.37 24.43 1.36
N GLU A 986 17.62 25.53 1.34
CA GLU A 986 16.82 26.03 2.47
C GLU A 986 15.44 26.38 1.95
N HIS A 987 14.41 25.97 2.69
CA HIS A 987 13.03 26.21 2.29
C HIS A 987 12.65 27.67 2.46
N GLU A 988 12.14 28.27 1.38
CA GLU A 988 11.56 29.60 1.39
C GLU A 988 10.04 29.50 1.10
N PRO A 989 9.17 29.88 2.06
CA PRO A 989 7.73 29.85 1.84
C PRO A 989 7.30 30.77 0.69
N THR A 990 6.49 30.24 -0.24
CA THR A 990 5.91 31.00 -1.36
C THR A 990 4.38 31.13 -1.21
N PRO A 991 3.88 32.04 -0.35
CA PRO A 991 2.44 32.20 -0.14
C PRO A 991 1.76 32.88 -1.33
N GLU A 992 0.57 32.38 -1.68
CA GLU A 992 -0.35 32.99 -2.65
C GLU A 992 -1.63 33.41 -1.93
N ARG A 993 -2.03 34.68 -2.06
CA ARG A 993 -3.29 35.14 -1.45
C ARG A 993 -4.49 34.81 -2.33
N ILE A 994 -5.49 34.14 -1.77
CA ILE A 994 -6.76 33.86 -2.46
C ILE A 994 -7.50 35.15 -2.80
N PHE A 995 -8.36 35.11 -3.81
CA PHE A 995 -9.19 36.23 -4.21
C PHE A 995 -10.52 36.24 -3.44
N LEU A 996 -10.81 37.36 -2.76
CA LEU A 996 -12.09 37.62 -2.10
C LEU A 996 -12.54 39.05 -2.40
N ASN A 997 -13.85 39.24 -2.55
CA ASN A 997 -14.45 40.58 -2.68
C ASN A 997 -14.28 41.40 -1.40
N ASN A 998 -14.30 40.76 -0.23
CA ASN A 998 -13.99 41.38 1.05
C ASN A 998 -13.24 40.40 1.98
N TYR A 999 -11.97 40.71 2.30
CA TYR A 999 -11.16 39.89 3.20
C TYR A 999 -11.65 39.91 4.66
N GLU A 1000 -12.46 40.89 5.08
CA GLU A 1000 -13.09 40.89 6.42
C GLU A 1000 -14.05 39.69 6.61
N ASN A 1001 -14.54 39.10 5.51
CA ASN A 1001 -15.36 37.90 5.55
C ASN A 1001 -14.65 36.71 6.24
N LEU A 1002 -13.31 36.64 6.16
CA LEU A 1002 -12.52 35.63 6.87
C LEU A 1002 -12.68 35.76 8.39
N GLU A 1003 -12.69 36.99 8.92
CA GLU A 1003 -12.84 37.25 10.36
C GLU A 1003 -14.24 36.86 10.86
N HIS A 1004 -15.29 36.99 10.04
CA HIS A 1004 -16.63 36.52 10.39
C HIS A 1004 -16.70 34.99 10.48
N VAL A 1005 -16.01 34.28 9.59
CA VAL A 1005 -15.94 32.81 9.64
C VAL A 1005 -15.09 32.35 10.82
N LYS A 1006 -13.92 32.97 11.04
CA LYS A 1006 -13.07 32.74 12.22
C LYS A 1006 -13.84 32.97 13.52
N LYS A 1007 -14.64 34.03 13.61
CA LYS A 1007 -15.49 34.30 14.78
C LYS A 1007 -16.48 33.17 15.06
N GLY A 1008 -17.09 32.62 14.00
CA GLY A 1008 -17.93 31.43 14.12
C GLY A 1008 -17.17 30.23 14.69
N MET A 1009 -15.94 29.99 14.23
CA MET A 1009 -15.07 28.92 14.73
C MET A 1009 -14.65 29.12 16.20
N GLU A 1010 -14.38 30.35 16.63
CA GLU A 1010 -14.11 30.67 18.04
C GLU A 1010 -15.32 30.33 18.92
N MET A 1011 -16.52 30.68 18.46
CA MET A 1011 -17.76 30.41 19.18
C MET A 1011 -18.01 28.90 19.34
N VAL A 1012 -17.60 28.07 18.37
CA VAL A 1012 -17.65 26.59 18.51
C VAL A 1012 -16.86 26.12 19.73
N SER A 1013 -15.69 26.70 19.97
CA SER A 1013 -14.80 26.35 21.09
C SER A 1013 -15.23 26.96 22.43
N LYS A 1014 -15.85 28.15 22.44
CA LYS A 1014 -16.27 28.84 23.69
C LYS A 1014 -17.67 28.45 24.15
N GLU A 1015 -18.60 28.30 23.22
CA GLU A 1015 -20.03 28.19 23.50
C GLU A 1015 -20.67 26.95 22.85
N GLY A 1016 -20.13 26.48 21.72
CA GLY A 1016 -20.71 25.47 20.86
C GLY A 1016 -20.25 24.03 21.11
N THR A 1017 -20.15 23.26 20.02
CA THR A 1017 -19.96 21.80 20.07
C THR A 1017 -18.61 21.35 20.64
N ALA A 1018 -17.58 22.19 20.60
CA ALA A 1018 -16.26 21.89 21.14
C ALA A 1018 -16.01 22.50 22.53
N ARG A 1019 -17.01 23.17 23.13
CA ARG A 1019 -16.87 23.84 24.44
C ARG A 1019 -16.26 22.97 25.52
N ARG A 1020 -16.71 21.72 25.65
CA ARG A 1020 -16.22 20.81 26.70
C ARG A 1020 -14.74 20.47 26.55
N ILE A 1021 -14.20 20.56 25.33
CA ILE A 1021 -12.82 20.22 25.01
C ILE A 1021 -11.89 21.38 25.38
N PHE A 1022 -12.32 22.62 25.13
CA PHE A 1022 -11.48 23.82 25.27
C PHE A 1022 -11.83 24.74 26.46
N ASN A 1023 -12.86 24.44 27.27
CA ASN A 1023 -13.31 25.34 28.36
C ASN A 1023 -12.21 25.71 29.37
N ASN A 1024 -11.23 24.83 29.57
CA ASN A 1024 -10.10 25.05 30.50
C ASN A 1024 -8.75 25.14 29.77
N PHE A 1025 -8.76 25.27 28.44
CA PHE A 1025 -7.53 25.37 27.66
C PHE A 1025 -6.99 26.81 27.74
N PRO A 1026 -5.67 27.01 27.95
CA PRO A 1026 -5.12 28.33 28.28
C PRO A 1026 -5.08 29.31 27.10
N VAL A 1027 -5.24 28.83 25.87
CA VAL A 1027 -5.27 29.64 24.66
C VAL A 1027 -6.64 29.56 23.98
N THR A 1028 -7.06 30.65 23.35
CA THR A 1028 -8.28 30.67 22.53
C THR A 1028 -8.04 29.86 21.26
N VAL A 1029 -8.98 28.99 20.89
CA VAL A 1029 -8.89 28.12 19.71
C VAL A 1029 -10.08 28.37 18.79
N GLY A 1030 -9.85 28.56 17.49
CA GLY A 1030 -10.91 28.48 16.49
C GLY A 1030 -11.08 27.04 16.05
N SER A 1031 -12.29 26.47 16.14
CA SER A 1031 -12.51 25.06 15.76
C SER A 1031 -13.81 24.82 14.99
N LYS A 1032 -13.91 23.64 14.36
CA LYS A 1032 -15.14 23.13 13.76
C LYS A 1032 -15.21 21.61 13.81
N THR A 1033 -16.34 21.08 14.28
CA THR A 1033 -16.66 19.64 14.23
C THR A 1033 -17.35 19.25 12.93
N GLY A 1034 -17.07 18.05 12.42
CA GLY A 1034 -17.73 17.43 11.28
C GLY A 1034 -18.09 15.97 11.56
N THR A 1035 -19.31 15.58 11.21
CA THR A 1035 -19.72 14.17 11.18
C THR A 1035 -20.12 13.86 9.75
N ALA A 1036 -19.42 12.91 9.13
CA ALA A 1036 -19.66 12.48 7.75
C ALA A 1036 -20.31 11.09 7.75
N GLN A 1037 -21.42 10.95 7.04
CA GLN A 1037 -22.20 9.71 7.06
C GLN A 1037 -21.62 8.73 6.06
N ARG A 1038 -21.32 7.51 6.51
CA ARG A 1038 -20.86 6.44 5.62
C ARG A 1038 -22.02 5.49 5.31
N SER A 1039 -22.48 5.54 4.05
CA SER A 1039 -23.39 4.51 3.52
C SER A 1039 -22.66 3.18 3.33
N GLY A 1040 -23.37 2.08 3.51
CA GLY A 1040 -22.86 0.73 3.28
C GLY A 1040 -22.96 -0.17 4.51
N VAL A 1041 -22.59 -1.42 4.31
CA VAL A 1041 -22.57 -2.46 5.32
C VAL A 1041 -21.16 -3.04 5.32
N ASN A 1042 -20.58 -3.21 6.49
CA ASN A 1042 -19.33 -3.93 6.66
C ASN A 1042 -19.58 -5.39 6.24
N PRO A 1043 -18.89 -5.89 5.18
CA PRO A 1043 -19.16 -7.21 4.64
C PRO A 1043 -18.91 -8.33 5.66
N SER A 1044 -18.04 -8.07 6.62
CA SER A 1044 -17.52 -9.06 7.56
C SER A 1044 -18.37 -9.17 8.82
N THR A 1045 -19.02 -8.08 9.22
CA THR A 1045 -19.93 -8.08 10.38
C THR A 1045 -21.41 -8.06 10.00
N GLY A 1046 -21.74 -7.69 8.76
CA GLY A 1046 -23.12 -7.45 8.33
C GLY A 1046 -23.77 -6.20 8.94
N GLU A 1047 -23.02 -5.40 9.70
CA GLU A 1047 -23.50 -4.16 10.30
C GLU A 1047 -23.27 -2.95 9.40
N LYS A 1048 -24.10 -1.91 9.54
CA LYS A 1048 -23.85 -0.63 8.87
C LYS A 1048 -22.57 0.02 9.41
N PHE A 1049 -21.80 0.64 8.51
CA PHE A 1049 -20.66 1.45 8.92
C PHE A 1049 -21.09 2.59 9.84
N ASP A 1050 -20.23 2.92 10.81
CA ASP A 1050 -20.40 4.09 11.65
C ASP A 1050 -19.92 5.37 10.93
N ASP A 1051 -20.38 6.53 11.42
CA ASP A 1051 -20.02 7.82 10.85
C ASP A 1051 -18.52 8.13 11.05
N PHE A 1052 -17.95 8.94 10.15
CA PHE A 1052 -16.59 9.44 10.28
C PHE A 1052 -16.58 10.72 11.11
N ALA A 1053 -15.65 10.79 12.07
CA ALA A 1053 -15.48 11.93 12.96
C ALA A 1053 -14.36 12.83 12.43
N TRP A 1054 -14.75 14.02 11.96
CA TRP A 1054 -13.85 15.08 11.52
C TRP A 1054 -13.74 16.18 12.58
N PHE A 1055 -12.53 16.67 12.77
CA PHE A 1055 -12.26 17.84 13.59
C PHE A 1055 -11.19 18.70 12.94
N VAL A 1056 -11.42 20.02 12.91
CA VAL A 1056 -10.43 20.98 12.43
C VAL A 1056 -10.31 22.13 13.41
N ALA A 1057 -9.10 22.65 13.59
CA ALA A 1057 -8.84 23.77 14.48
C ALA A 1057 -7.61 24.58 14.06
N PHE A 1058 -7.54 25.82 14.54
CA PHE A 1058 -6.32 26.62 14.53
C PHE A 1058 -6.14 27.34 15.87
N ALA A 1059 -4.90 27.64 16.22
CA ALA A 1059 -4.56 28.32 17.47
C ALA A 1059 -3.21 29.07 17.37
N PRO A 1060 -3.00 30.09 18.22
CA PRO A 1060 -4.04 30.85 18.95
C PRO A 1060 -5.06 31.49 18.01
N TYR A 1061 -6.22 31.89 18.52
CA TYR A 1061 -7.25 32.52 17.68
C TYR A 1061 -6.81 33.90 17.18
N GLU A 1062 -6.12 34.65 18.05
CA GLU A 1062 -5.75 36.05 17.86
C GLU A 1062 -4.58 36.22 16.87
N ASP A 1063 -3.55 35.38 16.98
CA ASP A 1063 -2.44 35.27 16.03
C ASP A 1063 -2.22 33.78 15.72
N PRO A 1064 -2.88 33.22 14.69
CA PRO A 1064 -2.76 31.81 14.36
C PRO A 1064 -1.31 31.40 14.07
N GLU A 1065 -0.88 30.28 14.66
CA GLU A 1065 0.44 29.69 14.43
C GLU A 1065 0.35 28.26 13.89
N ILE A 1066 -0.66 27.49 14.33
CA ILE A 1066 -0.88 26.10 13.93
C ILE A 1066 -2.30 25.87 13.45
N ALA A 1067 -2.46 25.08 12.40
CA ALA A 1067 -3.72 24.51 11.93
C ALA A 1067 -3.65 22.98 12.02
N VAL A 1068 -4.71 22.34 12.54
CA VAL A 1068 -4.80 20.89 12.72
C VAL A 1068 -6.07 20.38 12.06
N ALA A 1069 -5.97 19.30 11.29
CA ALA A 1069 -7.08 18.54 10.75
C ALA A 1069 -6.97 17.07 11.14
N THR A 1070 -8.05 16.53 11.71
CA THR A 1070 -8.13 15.15 12.20
C THR A 1070 -9.33 14.45 11.60
N VAL A 1071 -9.15 13.18 11.23
CA VAL A 1071 -10.24 12.29 10.89
C VAL A 1071 -10.10 10.93 11.57
N ILE A 1072 -11.22 10.41 12.06
CA ILE A 1072 -11.32 9.07 12.64
C ILE A 1072 -12.42 8.31 11.90
N PHE A 1073 -12.05 7.20 11.25
CA PHE A 1073 -13.02 6.35 10.57
C PHE A 1073 -13.83 5.60 11.59
N GLN A 1074 -15.14 5.53 11.35
CA GLN A 1074 -16.11 4.93 12.26
C GLN A 1074 -16.07 5.50 13.69
N GLY A 1075 -15.51 6.70 13.87
CA GLY A 1075 -15.40 7.39 15.15
C GLY A 1075 -16.68 8.06 15.64
N GLY A 1076 -17.75 8.06 14.84
CA GLY A 1076 -19.06 8.60 15.23
C GLY A 1076 -19.12 10.13 15.23
N SER A 1077 -19.01 10.75 16.41
CA SER A 1077 -19.21 12.20 16.56
C SER A 1077 -17.93 12.97 16.23
N GLY A 1078 -18.01 14.03 15.41
CA GLY A 1078 -16.86 14.88 15.08
C GLY A 1078 -16.14 15.49 16.30
N GLY A 1079 -16.86 15.71 17.40
CA GLY A 1079 -16.24 16.18 18.64
C GLY A 1079 -15.26 15.18 19.28
N TYR A 1080 -15.34 13.89 18.94
CA TYR A 1080 -14.47 12.86 19.52
C TYR A 1080 -13.03 12.93 19.00
N ALA A 1081 -12.81 13.57 17.85
CA ALA A 1081 -11.47 13.87 17.33
C ALA A 1081 -10.87 15.16 17.93
N GLY A 1082 -11.61 15.93 18.72
CA GLY A 1082 -11.14 17.20 19.26
C GLY A 1082 -10.13 17.11 20.42
N PRO A 1083 -10.23 16.16 21.38
CA PRO A 1083 -9.25 16.03 22.46
C PRO A 1083 -7.81 15.83 21.95
N LEU A 1084 -7.62 14.95 20.96
CA LEU A 1084 -6.29 14.73 20.39
C LEU A 1084 -5.76 15.97 19.64
N SER A 1085 -6.62 16.71 18.93
CA SER A 1085 -6.23 17.96 18.28
C SER A 1085 -5.80 19.03 19.31
N ARG A 1086 -6.48 19.10 20.46
CA ARG A 1086 -6.11 20.01 21.56
C ARG A 1086 -4.73 19.67 22.11
N ASP A 1087 -4.44 18.39 22.32
CA ASP A 1087 -3.18 17.95 22.91
C ASP A 1087 -1.99 18.18 21.96
N ILE A 1088 -2.19 18.03 20.64
CA ILE A 1088 -1.23 18.43 19.60
C ILE A 1088 -0.97 19.94 19.63
N ILE A 1089 -2.03 20.76 19.65
CA ILE A 1089 -1.91 22.23 19.76
C ILE A 1089 -1.15 22.60 21.04
N ALA A 1090 -1.42 21.91 22.15
CA ALA A 1090 -0.76 22.18 23.42
C ALA A 1090 0.73 21.87 23.39
N GLN A 1091 1.11 20.76 22.75
CA GLN A 1091 2.51 20.40 22.56
C GLN A 1091 3.23 21.41 21.67
N TYR A 1092 2.61 21.79 20.55
CA TYR A 1092 3.18 22.75 19.61
C TYR A 1092 3.44 24.12 20.25
N LEU A 1093 2.48 24.63 21.01
CA LEU A 1093 2.59 25.92 21.70
C LEU A 1093 3.47 25.86 22.96
N GLY A 1094 4.15 24.73 23.22
CA GLY A 1094 5.05 24.55 24.36
C GLY A 1094 4.35 24.53 25.72
N LEU A 1095 3.03 24.35 25.77
CA LEU A 1095 2.26 24.38 27.02
C LEU A 1095 2.54 23.18 27.93
N ASN A 1096 3.09 22.09 27.37
CA ASN A 1096 3.48 20.89 28.10
C ASN A 1096 4.89 20.96 28.70
N ASN A 1097 5.69 21.98 28.34
CA ASN A 1097 7.07 22.11 28.80
C ASN A 1097 7.09 22.53 30.27
N VAL A 1098 7.54 21.62 31.15
CA VAL A 1098 8.00 22.00 32.49
C VAL A 1098 9.38 22.63 32.32
N GLU A 1099 9.70 23.72 33.03
CA GLU A 1099 11.06 24.30 33.05
C GLU A 1099 12.10 23.26 33.51
N SER A 1100 12.57 22.43 32.60
CA SER A 1100 13.79 21.65 32.75
C SER A 1100 14.93 22.55 32.28
N ASN A 1101 15.79 22.97 33.21
CA ASN A 1101 17.07 23.58 32.90
C ASN A 1101 17.79 22.71 31.87
N ASN A 1102 17.85 23.20 30.62
CA ASN A 1102 18.55 22.56 29.51
C ASN A 1102 20.04 22.40 29.89
N ILE A 1103 20.41 21.20 30.32
CA ILE A 1103 21.76 20.70 30.08
C ILE A 1103 21.74 20.28 28.62
N LEU A 1104 22.46 21.05 27.78
CA LEU A 1104 22.69 20.72 26.37
C LEU A 1104 23.12 19.25 26.25
N PRO A 1105 22.52 18.44 25.37
CA PRO A 1105 23.04 17.12 25.07
C PRO A 1105 24.43 17.28 24.45
N HIS A 1106 25.39 16.56 25.02
CA HIS A 1106 26.83 16.56 24.75
C HIS A 1106 27.23 16.94 23.32
N GLU A 1107 28.07 17.98 23.21
CA GLU A 1107 28.98 18.15 22.08
C GLU A 1107 29.83 16.88 21.95
N SER A 1108 29.79 16.25 20.78
CA SER A 1108 30.69 15.19 20.37
C SER A 1108 32.12 15.73 20.36
N ILE A 1109 32.91 15.34 21.35
CA ILE A 1109 34.36 15.56 21.35
C ILE A 1109 34.95 14.64 20.28
N LEU A 1110 35.38 15.23 19.16
CA LEU A 1110 36.34 14.62 18.25
C LEU A 1110 37.63 14.38 19.05
N ILE A 1111 38.03 13.12 19.18
CA ILE A 1111 39.36 12.75 19.66
C ILE A 1111 40.22 12.54 18.40
N ASP A 1112 41.27 13.36 18.28
CA ASP A 1112 42.34 13.27 17.27
C ASP A 1112 43.05 11.90 17.23
#